data_AF-A0A961I2W3-F1
#
_entry.id   AF-A0A961I2W3-F1
#
_cell.length_a   1.000
_cell.length_b   1.000
_cell.length_c   1.000
_cell.angle_alpha   90.00
_cell.angle_beta   90.00
_cell.angle_gamma   90.00
#
_symmetry.space_group_name_H-M   'P 1'
#
loop_
_entity.id
_entity.type
_entity.pdbx_description
1 polymer ?
#
loop_
_entity_poly.entity_id
_entity_poly.type
_entity_poly.pdbx_seq_one_letter_code
_entity_poly.pdbx_strand_id
1 'polypeptide(L)'
;GEGNNGSAMEFMLNSTINLSNTQVYCVFQDLNLPSTMDTLHLAYLRGVDVRVGLDEDNKDGIGYTYLSAFLSTEGDEPHLTVGNAGDGKVYMNMCVGDRRRVWAGSVAPTVQEMYYQHGYSFYLQSQEDGIMQKFNVVMDLITHGSFGSTKQRLNRRNHWLVGGTDVGIYFGPEESPLEGFIIPRIMDARSSLRVFSNEIFSNELDSSDNREAFDLAYEMARLPVQKHLVTNWHSAVASDPDAAINSVDYLTGQGTTVSMIATGWPVGGASFILMDSNDGSRITFVTSGPYSQDTDSKHDSFTFVFEDVRFAATMSGYYDNLNSRSSALPGTSGDTFAGGNSREVVINELNWMGGYDSDQTSAAGNYIELFNNTYSNVNLSGWQFICNDGGGDVVTITVPNKSVIGPRSYFLIARSSSNIVETAHATVSFGSMPDDLDTCRLVDSGANTIDTIGVTGQDFALDENSFGLNDTTNRVRRSMERDNPASAGDTAGNWHTNSNTGYGQNFNIKARYIGRTYGTPGLPNSPNVPLGRLLNGVIINEACEDNATCAGGSDYVELYNTNNYDIDLSAARAYLQGDTSCDLTNGVTNRDQLSGTIPANGYLVFNNGGTNFFTNTYCLALTVGNGSIVSHASPNIVDFVSFSAGTPAVPASHRTTMTARTSRCPNGTGTFGANWIAERPDSSGSANNCPAAQAQVVISEVAANNNCSPDTEGEDFIELVVTQGGSMASWEVREHASAAGTLLYTFDSNFSVTTGDIIVLHADAAGITGEVNEDAGGNNSASPTGTSCAGNNPFGTNGVWDVYTTDTGWTATDNCFFVRNGLSEIADAACFSNRDGDATSTMMGIFTDYYDDFSLDADTAPITTPQWAVTTLPNDGTNDAVIQAMLVDWSAMAGEQSMKRSGTTDTNAQGDWTGPSAQTRGSH
;
A
#
# COMPACT_ATOMS: atom_id res chain seq x y z
N GLY A 1 16.06 -12.68 13.02
CA GLY A 1 14.71 -13.22 13.28
C GLY A 1 13.89 -13.03 12.03
N GLU A 2 13.18 -14.04 11.54
CA GLU A 2 12.44 -13.94 10.27
C GLU A 2 11.02 -13.40 10.46
N GLY A 3 10.51 -12.76 9.40
CA GLY A 3 9.14 -12.27 9.26
C GLY A 3 8.89 -10.86 9.81
N ASN A 4 9.50 -10.51 10.95
CA ASN A 4 9.28 -9.21 11.62
C ASN A 4 10.56 -8.39 11.87
N ASN A 5 11.75 -8.88 11.50
CA ASN A 5 12.97 -8.10 11.74
C ASN A 5 13.21 -7.03 10.68
N GLY A 6 12.90 -7.30 9.41
CA GLY A 6 12.98 -6.29 8.36
C GLY A 6 12.11 -5.09 8.69
N SER A 7 10.88 -5.32 9.18
CA SER A 7 9.99 -4.25 9.62
C SER A 7 10.52 -3.49 10.84
N ALA A 8 11.28 -4.12 11.74
CA ALA A 8 11.94 -3.42 12.83
C ALA A 8 13.13 -2.56 12.33
N MET A 9 13.97 -3.08 11.44
CA MET A 9 15.09 -2.33 10.86
C MET A 9 14.60 -1.14 10.04
N GLU A 10 13.62 -1.38 9.19
CA GLU A 10 12.88 -0.37 8.43
C GLU A 10 12.24 0.67 9.36
N PHE A 11 11.52 0.23 10.40
CA PHE A 11 10.88 1.14 11.34
C PHE A 11 11.89 2.08 12.00
N MET A 12 13.05 1.56 12.40
CA MET A 12 14.11 2.37 13.01
C MET A 12 14.77 3.33 12.01
N LEU A 13 14.97 2.90 10.76
CA LEU A 13 15.44 3.74 9.66
C LEU A 13 14.44 4.86 9.38
N ASN A 14 13.19 4.52 9.12
CA ASN A 14 12.12 5.46 8.82
C ASN A 14 11.85 6.39 10.02
N SER A 15 12.00 5.91 11.26
CA SER A 15 11.93 6.78 12.45
C SER A 15 13.08 7.78 12.51
N THR A 16 14.29 7.38 12.14
CA THR A 16 15.45 8.28 12.08
C THR A 16 15.23 9.40 11.07
N ILE A 17 14.67 9.07 9.89
CA ILE A 17 14.33 10.05 8.85
C ILE A 17 13.14 10.92 9.28
N ASN A 18 12.05 10.30 9.72
CA ASN A 18 10.78 10.98 9.98
C ASN A 18 10.84 11.93 11.18
N LEU A 19 11.61 11.58 12.23
CA LEU A 19 11.75 12.43 13.41
C LEU A 19 12.73 13.60 13.20
N SER A 20 13.35 13.71 12.03
CA SER A 20 14.32 14.77 11.73
C SER A 20 13.66 16.06 11.28
N ASN A 21 14.16 17.17 11.82
CA ASN A 21 13.57 18.50 11.68
C ASN A 21 14.48 19.45 10.89
N THR A 22 15.78 19.17 10.83
CA THR A 22 16.79 20.07 10.24
C THR A 22 17.56 19.41 9.13
N GLN A 23 18.09 18.20 9.35
CA GLN A 23 18.86 17.47 8.34
C GLN A 23 18.70 15.96 8.47
N VAL A 24 18.76 15.26 7.33
CA VAL A 24 18.87 13.80 7.22
C VAL A 24 19.88 13.47 6.15
N TYR A 25 21.03 12.95 6.57
CA TYR A 25 22.09 12.53 5.65
C TYR A 25 22.19 11.01 5.67
N CYS A 26 22.03 10.39 4.51
CA CYS A 26 22.06 8.94 4.36
C CYS A 26 23.12 8.51 3.35
N VAL A 27 23.64 7.31 3.54
CA VAL A 27 24.41 6.58 2.52
C VAL A 27 23.89 5.16 2.49
N PHE A 28 23.68 4.64 1.29
CA PHE A 28 23.25 3.27 1.07
C PHE A 28 24.05 2.63 -0.04
N GLN A 29 24.24 1.32 0.06
CA GLN A 29 24.70 0.51 -1.06
C GLN A 29 23.69 0.60 -2.20
N ASP A 30 22.42 0.32 -1.91
CA ASP A 30 21.28 0.39 -2.82
C ASP A 30 20.04 0.85 -2.04
N LEU A 31 19.02 1.34 -2.75
CA LEU A 31 17.74 1.75 -2.18
C LEU A 31 16.63 1.34 -3.12
N ASN A 32 15.67 0.53 -2.65
CA ASN A 32 14.43 0.29 -3.39
C ASN A 32 13.23 0.02 -2.48
N LEU A 33 13.40 0.23 -1.17
CA LEU A 33 12.34 0.06 -0.19
C LEU A 33 11.34 1.23 -0.28
N PRO A 34 10.09 1.01 -0.74
CA PRO A 34 9.15 2.11 -1.03
C PRO A 34 8.89 3.02 0.16
N SER A 35 8.68 2.44 1.35
CA SER A 35 8.42 3.20 2.57
C SER A 35 9.57 4.15 2.94
N THR A 36 10.82 3.72 2.75
CA THR A 36 12.00 4.56 3.01
C THR A 36 12.14 5.66 1.97
N MET A 37 11.92 5.35 0.69
CA MET A 37 11.90 6.36 -0.39
C MET A 37 10.84 7.44 -0.13
N ASP A 38 9.62 7.04 0.22
CA ASP A 38 8.54 7.95 0.56
C ASP A 38 8.84 8.77 1.82
N THR A 39 9.46 8.15 2.83
CA THR A 39 9.83 8.85 4.07
C THR A 39 10.90 9.92 3.82
N LEU A 40 11.86 9.66 2.93
CA LEU A 40 12.85 10.66 2.48
C LEU A 40 12.21 11.80 1.72
N HIS A 41 11.29 11.50 0.80
CA HIS A 41 10.53 12.51 0.06
C HIS A 41 9.66 13.37 0.99
N LEU A 42 8.96 12.76 1.95
CA LEU A 42 8.19 13.48 2.96
C LEU A 42 9.08 14.37 3.85
N ALA A 43 10.29 13.92 4.21
CA ALA A 43 11.24 14.77 4.93
C ALA A 43 11.66 15.99 4.11
N TYR A 44 11.95 15.79 2.82
CA TYR A 44 12.26 16.88 1.89
C TYR A 44 11.10 17.89 1.79
N LEU A 45 9.85 17.42 1.65
CA LEU A 45 8.66 18.29 1.60
C LEU A 45 8.41 19.06 2.90
N ARG A 46 8.89 18.55 4.05
CA ARG A 46 8.87 19.29 5.33
C ARG A 46 9.97 20.37 5.44
N GLY A 47 10.82 20.52 4.43
CA GLY A 47 11.94 21.45 4.44
C GLY A 47 13.17 20.97 5.21
N VAL A 48 13.29 19.65 5.45
CA VAL A 48 14.49 19.04 6.01
C VAL A 48 15.58 19.00 4.92
N ASP A 49 16.83 19.31 5.27
CA ASP A 49 17.97 19.12 4.37
C ASP A 49 18.26 17.62 4.19
N VAL A 50 17.74 17.04 3.10
CA VAL A 50 17.92 15.63 2.76
C VAL A 50 19.09 15.48 1.80
N ARG A 51 20.08 14.67 2.19
CA ARG A 51 21.20 14.28 1.33
C ARG A 51 21.37 12.76 1.32
N VAL A 52 21.60 12.18 0.15
CA VAL A 52 21.75 10.73 -0.01
C VAL A 52 22.96 10.42 -0.87
N GLY A 53 23.85 9.56 -0.38
CA GLY A 53 24.91 8.92 -1.15
C GLY A 53 24.51 7.50 -1.55
N LEU A 54 24.73 7.11 -2.82
CA LEU A 54 24.53 5.76 -3.33
C LEU A 54 25.82 5.19 -3.92
N ASP A 55 25.89 3.87 -4.04
CA ASP A 55 26.91 3.21 -4.86
C ASP A 55 26.71 3.56 -6.35
N GLU A 56 27.79 3.87 -7.08
CA GLU A 56 27.68 4.25 -8.49
C GLU A 56 27.19 3.09 -9.37
N ASP A 57 27.47 1.85 -9.00
CA ASP A 57 26.99 0.67 -9.74
C ASP A 57 25.46 0.56 -9.69
N ASN A 58 24.81 1.24 -8.73
CA ASN A 58 23.36 1.27 -8.56
C ASN A 58 22.69 2.55 -9.10
N LYS A 59 23.41 3.38 -9.87
CA LYS A 59 22.85 4.63 -10.44
C LYS A 59 21.71 4.40 -11.43
N ASP A 60 21.64 3.23 -12.06
CA ASP A 60 20.53 2.88 -12.96
C ASP A 60 19.38 2.17 -12.22
N GLY A 61 19.47 2.07 -10.89
CA GLY A 61 18.50 1.41 -10.03
C GLY A 61 17.26 2.24 -9.73
N ILE A 62 16.27 1.56 -9.12
CA ILE A 62 14.98 2.15 -8.71
C ILE A 62 15.18 3.35 -7.80
N GLY A 63 16.02 3.21 -6.77
CA GLY A 63 16.24 4.24 -5.77
C GLY A 63 16.85 5.51 -6.33
N TYR A 64 17.90 5.37 -7.17
CA TYR A 64 18.50 6.53 -7.80
C TYR A 64 17.49 7.27 -8.70
N THR A 65 16.76 6.52 -9.51
CA THR A 65 15.73 7.09 -10.40
C THR A 65 14.64 7.84 -9.61
N TYR A 66 14.17 7.26 -8.50
CA TYR A 66 13.18 7.91 -7.64
C TYR A 66 13.74 9.16 -6.94
N LEU A 67 14.93 9.06 -6.33
CA LEU A 67 15.52 10.16 -5.57
C LEU A 67 15.92 11.34 -6.47
N SER A 68 16.45 11.08 -7.67
CA SER A 68 16.83 12.13 -8.62
C SER A 68 15.65 12.95 -9.15
N ALA A 69 14.41 12.50 -8.93
CA ALA A 69 13.22 13.27 -9.27
C ALA A 69 13.01 14.50 -8.37
N PHE A 70 13.57 14.50 -7.15
CA PHE A 70 13.39 15.61 -6.18
C PHE A 70 14.67 16.09 -5.49
N LEU A 71 15.77 15.33 -5.54
CA LEU A 71 17.08 15.73 -5.05
C LEU A 71 17.98 16.21 -6.20
N SER A 72 18.76 17.28 -5.96
CA SER A 72 19.72 17.77 -6.95
C SER A 72 20.89 16.79 -7.13
N THR A 73 21.21 16.46 -8.38
CA THR A 73 22.37 15.63 -8.77
C THR A 73 23.55 16.47 -9.28
N GLU A 74 23.35 17.77 -9.49
CA GLU A 74 24.32 18.70 -10.06
C GLU A 74 24.55 19.91 -9.14
N GLY A 75 25.69 20.59 -9.33
CA GLY A 75 26.08 21.79 -8.58
C GLY A 75 27.24 21.56 -7.62
N ASP A 76 27.61 22.60 -6.88
CA ASP A 76 28.72 22.56 -5.90
C ASP A 76 28.33 21.80 -4.61
N GLU A 77 27.02 21.65 -4.35
CA GLU A 77 26.45 20.88 -3.23
C GLU A 77 25.29 20.01 -3.72
N PRO A 78 25.56 18.87 -4.39
CA PRO A 78 24.52 17.93 -4.78
C PRO A 78 23.88 17.28 -3.55
N HIS A 79 22.55 17.10 -3.59
CA HIS A 79 21.79 16.41 -2.54
C HIS A 79 21.67 14.90 -2.81
N LEU A 80 21.93 14.46 -4.04
CA LEU A 80 22.10 13.06 -4.40
C LEU A 80 23.51 12.87 -4.98
N THR A 81 24.35 12.13 -4.27
CA THR A 81 25.69 11.75 -4.73
C THR A 81 25.75 10.27 -5.05
N VAL A 82 26.57 9.91 -6.04
CA VAL A 82 26.98 8.54 -6.31
C VAL A 82 28.47 8.42 -6.06
N GLY A 83 28.90 7.29 -5.52
CA GLY A 83 30.28 7.06 -5.12
C GLY A 83 30.76 5.65 -5.38
N ASN A 84 32.08 5.52 -5.56
CA ASN A 84 32.82 4.33 -6.01
C ASN A 84 32.26 3.70 -7.30
N ALA A 85 33.05 3.76 -8.37
CA ALA A 85 32.75 3.05 -9.62
C ALA A 85 33.64 1.80 -9.75
N GLY A 86 33.09 0.70 -10.25
CA GLY A 86 33.86 -0.50 -10.59
C GLY A 86 34.15 -1.38 -9.38
N ASP A 87 35.42 -1.70 -9.11
CA ASP A 87 35.77 -2.68 -8.06
C ASP A 87 35.53 -2.19 -6.62
N GLY A 88 35.28 -0.89 -6.41
CA GLY A 88 34.98 -0.32 -5.10
C GLY A 88 33.48 -0.29 -4.85
N LYS A 89 33.04 -0.72 -3.66
CA LYS A 89 31.63 -0.76 -3.28
C LYS A 89 31.34 0.03 -2.01
N VAL A 90 30.15 0.58 -1.93
CA VAL A 90 29.61 1.26 -0.75
C VAL A 90 28.81 0.26 0.07
N TYR A 91 29.47 -0.48 0.97
CA TYR A 91 28.81 -1.34 1.96
C TYR A 91 28.28 -0.55 3.17
N MET A 92 28.26 0.78 3.11
CA MET A 92 27.72 1.61 4.18
C MET A 92 26.22 1.79 3.99
N ASN A 93 25.43 1.28 4.94
CA ASN A 93 23.99 1.51 5.00
C ASN A 93 23.67 2.27 6.29
N MET A 94 23.58 3.60 6.23
CA MET A 94 23.34 4.41 7.42
C MET A 94 22.62 5.72 7.12
N CYS A 95 21.93 6.24 8.14
CA CYS A 95 21.31 7.57 8.13
C CYS A 95 21.60 8.30 9.43
N VAL A 96 21.85 9.60 9.32
CA VAL A 96 22.08 10.49 10.44
C VAL A 96 21.08 11.63 10.42
N GLY A 97 20.21 11.65 11.42
CA GLY A 97 19.14 12.63 11.59
C GLY A 97 19.45 13.66 12.67
N ASP A 98 19.33 14.95 12.33
CA ASP A 98 19.57 16.10 13.21
C ASP A 98 20.90 16.01 14.00
N ARG A 99 21.93 15.37 13.40
CA ARG A 99 23.26 15.12 14.00
C ARG A 99 23.28 14.33 15.32
N ARG A 100 22.15 13.74 15.72
CA ARG A 100 21.94 13.16 17.06
C ARG A 100 21.36 11.75 17.05
N ARG A 101 20.80 11.32 15.92
CA ARG A 101 20.25 9.99 15.73
C ARG A 101 20.97 9.33 14.57
N VAL A 102 21.48 8.15 14.80
CA VAL A 102 22.16 7.35 13.79
C VAL A 102 21.41 6.02 13.69
N TRP A 103 20.98 5.70 12.48
CA TRP A 103 20.67 4.33 12.09
C TRP A 103 21.84 3.80 11.26
N ALA A 104 22.34 2.61 11.57
CA ALA A 104 23.37 1.94 10.79
C ALA A 104 23.01 0.46 10.65
N GLY A 105 22.76 0.02 9.42
CA GLY A 105 22.43 -1.35 9.06
C GLY A 105 23.58 -2.04 8.32
N SER A 106 23.59 -3.36 8.37
CA SER A 106 24.50 -4.18 7.57
C SER A 106 23.90 -4.62 6.23
N VAL A 107 22.60 -4.42 6.04
CA VAL A 107 21.85 -4.64 4.80
C VAL A 107 21.37 -3.30 4.24
N ALA A 108 21.31 -3.20 2.92
CA ALA A 108 20.76 -2.03 2.26
C ALA A 108 19.24 -1.94 2.46
N PRO A 109 18.65 -0.73 2.42
CA PRO A 109 17.20 -0.52 2.42
C PRO A 109 16.59 -0.90 1.07
N THR A 110 16.71 -2.18 0.73
CA THR A 110 16.00 -2.81 -0.37
C THR A 110 15.03 -3.84 0.18
N VAL A 111 13.96 -4.13 -0.55
CA VAL A 111 13.02 -5.20 -0.17
C VAL A 111 13.77 -6.52 -0.01
N GLN A 112 14.67 -6.82 -0.96
CA GLN A 112 15.46 -8.05 -0.99
C GLN A 112 16.40 -8.17 0.22
N GLU A 113 17.17 -7.13 0.51
CA GLU A 113 18.17 -7.20 1.57
C GLU A 113 17.54 -7.05 2.95
N MET A 114 16.65 -6.08 3.14
CA MET A 114 16.15 -5.77 4.48
C MET A 114 15.18 -6.82 5.04
N TYR A 115 14.32 -7.43 4.21
CA TYR A 115 13.34 -8.41 4.70
C TYR A 115 13.78 -9.85 4.54
N TYR A 116 14.57 -10.13 3.51
CA TYR A 116 14.93 -11.50 3.21
C TYR A 116 16.37 -11.80 3.63
N GLN A 117 17.25 -10.80 3.79
CA GLN A 117 18.60 -11.04 4.29
C GLN A 117 18.75 -11.06 5.81
N HIS A 118 19.72 -11.85 6.25
CA HIS A 118 20.24 -11.81 7.61
C HIS A 118 21.04 -10.52 7.82
N GLY A 119 20.37 -9.51 8.34
CA GLY A 119 20.99 -8.26 8.75
C GLY A 119 20.87 -7.99 10.24
N TYR A 120 21.64 -7.02 10.68
CA TYR A 120 21.44 -6.32 11.93
C TYR A 120 21.41 -4.81 11.66
N SER A 121 20.80 -4.07 12.56
CA SER A 121 20.92 -2.61 12.56
C SER A 121 21.13 -2.10 13.97
N PHE A 122 21.78 -0.95 14.05
CA PHE A 122 22.01 -0.21 15.27
C PHE A 122 21.25 1.10 15.18
N TYR A 123 20.58 1.44 16.27
CA TYR A 123 20.06 2.78 16.49
C TYR A 123 20.78 3.39 17.67
N LEU A 124 21.44 4.50 17.43
CA LEU A 124 22.17 5.25 18.44
C LEU A 124 21.55 6.64 18.52
N GLN A 125 21.23 7.07 19.74
CA GLN A 125 20.75 8.42 20.00
C GLN A 125 21.52 9.01 21.16
N SER A 126 22.17 10.15 20.91
CA SER A 126 22.97 10.87 21.91
C SER A 126 22.89 12.38 21.65
N GLN A 127 23.48 13.16 22.55
CA GLN A 127 23.86 14.53 22.22
C GLN A 127 24.89 14.51 21.07
N GLU A 128 25.10 15.65 20.43
CA GLU A 128 25.95 15.82 19.23
C GLU A 128 27.45 15.57 19.50
N ASP A 129 27.82 15.15 20.71
CA ASP A 129 29.17 14.84 21.13
C ASP A 129 29.49 13.32 21.07
N GLY A 130 30.77 13.00 21.27
CA GLY A 130 31.23 11.62 21.34
C GLY A 130 31.12 10.89 20.01
N ILE A 131 30.41 9.76 19.99
CA ILE A 131 30.33 8.86 18.83
C ILE A 131 29.54 9.50 17.68
N MET A 132 28.56 10.37 17.98
CA MET A 132 27.76 11.06 16.96
C MET A 132 28.63 11.93 16.06
N GLN A 133 29.62 12.61 16.63
CA GLN A 133 30.55 13.44 15.86
C GLN A 133 31.32 12.63 14.80
N LYS A 134 31.67 11.36 15.09
CA LYS A 134 32.34 10.50 14.12
C LYS A 134 31.42 10.18 12.94
N PHE A 135 30.16 9.86 13.19
CA PHE A 135 29.17 9.63 12.12
C PHE A 135 28.91 10.88 11.29
N ASN A 136 28.73 12.03 11.94
CA ASN A 136 28.52 13.31 11.24
C ASN A 136 29.67 13.64 10.28
N VAL A 137 30.92 13.48 10.73
CA VAL A 137 32.11 13.73 9.90
C VAL A 137 32.14 12.80 8.67
N VAL A 138 31.83 11.53 8.85
CA VAL A 138 31.83 10.56 7.73
C VAL A 138 30.68 10.84 6.76
N MET A 139 29.49 11.16 7.27
CA MET A 139 28.35 11.55 6.43
C MET A 139 28.61 12.84 5.65
N ASP A 140 29.22 13.84 6.28
CA ASP A 140 29.58 15.08 5.59
C ASP A 140 30.56 14.79 4.46
N LEU A 141 31.59 13.96 4.68
CA LEU A 141 32.53 13.59 3.60
C LEU A 141 31.83 12.90 2.42
N ILE A 142 31.01 11.90 2.71
CA ILE A 142 30.35 11.06 1.69
C ILE A 142 29.29 11.82 0.91
N THR A 143 28.45 12.59 1.60
CA THR A 143 27.40 13.40 0.96
C THR A 143 27.97 14.60 0.19
N HIS A 144 29.26 14.89 0.31
CA HIS A 144 30.00 15.82 -0.54
C HIS A 144 30.92 15.10 -1.56
N GLY A 145 30.64 13.83 -1.86
CA GLY A 145 31.31 13.08 -2.94
C GLY A 145 32.67 12.49 -2.58
N SER A 146 33.09 12.53 -1.29
CA SER A 146 34.31 11.85 -0.86
C SER A 146 34.00 10.39 -0.50
N PHE A 147 34.29 9.48 -1.42
CA PHE A 147 34.12 8.03 -1.28
C PHE A 147 35.46 7.29 -1.40
N GLY A 148 35.51 6.05 -0.90
CA GLY A 148 36.67 5.18 -0.97
C GLY A 148 37.94 5.83 -0.40
N SER A 149 39.05 5.66 -1.11
CA SER A 149 40.38 6.15 -0.71
C SER A 149 40.52 7.68 -0.74
N THR A 150 39.54 8.41 -1.30
CA THR A 150 39.55 9.88 -1.30
C THR A 150 39.12 10.48 0.04
N LYS A 151 38.49 9.68 0.92
CA LYS A 151 38.07 10.12 2.25
C LYS A 151 39.28 10.45 3.12
N GLN A 152 39.23 11.63 3.74
CA GLN A 152 40.23 12.07 4.68
C GLN A 152 39.93 11.55 6.08
N ARG A 153 40.96 11.03 6.76
CA ARG A 153 40.84 10.64 8.17
C ARG A 153 40.84 11.87 9.08
N LEU A 154 39.67 12.42 9.35
CA LEU A 154 39.49 13.67 10.11
C LEU A 154 39.34 13.48 11.63
N ASN A 155 38.99 12.26 12.10
CA ASN A 155 38.88 11.95 13.53
C ASN A 155 39.57 10.61 13.85
N ARG A 156 40.58 10.64 14.73
CA ARG A 156 41.37 9.47 15.13
C ARG A 156 40.87 8.77 16.40
N ARG A 157 39.90 9.36 17.11
CA ARG A 157 39.30 8.69 18.25
C ARG A 157 38.27 7.70 17.71
N ASN A 158 38.47 6.42 18.03
CA ASN A 158 37.62 5.34 17.54
C ASN A 158 36.91 4.57 18.66
N HIS A 159 36.96 5.03 19.92
CA HIS A 159 36.34 4.36 21.07
C HIS A 159 35.56 5.32 21.98
N TRP A 160 34.39 4.88 22.42
CA TRP A 160 33.47 5.61 23.29
C TRP A 160 32.73 4.69 24.26
N LEU A 161 32.41 5.20 25.44
CA LEU A 161 31.55 4.50 26.39
C LEU A 161 30.09 4.86 26.11
N VAL A 162 29.31 3.91 25.59
CA VAL A 162 27.89 4.09 25.26
C VAL A 162 27.06 3.20 26.19
N GLY A 163 26.28 3.81 27.09
CA GLY A 163 25.46 3.04 28.05
C GLY A 163 26.26 2.12 28.98
N GLY A 164 27.55 2.42 29.22
CA GLY A 164 28.47 1.59 30.00
C GLY A 164 29.18 0.49 29.20
N THR A 165 28.94 0.39 27.89
CA THR A 165 29.64 -0.49 26.96
C THR A 165 30.74 0.27 26.23
N ASP A 166 31.96 -0.26 26.16
CA ASP A 166 33.00 0.29 25.29
C ASP A 166 32.70 -0.12 23.84
N VAL A 167 32.39 0.87 23.02
CA VAL A 167 32.05 0.74 21.61
C VAL A 167 33.14 1.41 20.78
N GLY A 168 33.84 0.60 19.99
CA GLY A 168 34.69 1.05 18.92
C GLY A 168 33.92 1.21 17.61
N ILE A 169 34.23 2.21 16.80
CA ILE A 169 33.78 2.29 15.40
C ILE A 169 34.92 2.72 14.47
N TYR A 170 35.03 1.99 13.36
CA TYR A 170 36.05 2.16 12.33
C TYR A 170 35.38 2.22 10.96
N PHE A 171 35.85 3.11 10.08
CA PHE A 171 35.32 3.26 8.73
C PHE A 171 36.38 2.87 7.68
N GLY A 172 36.00 1.99 6.76
CA GLY A 172 36.80 1.66 5.59
C GLY A 172 36.66 2.71 4.47
N PRO A 173 37.63 2.82 3.57
CA PRO A 173 38.95 2.19 3.64
C PRO A 173 39.96 2.99 4.49
N GLU A 174 39.67 4.25 4.83
CA GLU A 174 40.63 5.19 5.44
C GLU A 174 41.26 4.72 6.76
N GLU A 175 40.56 3.87 7.52
CA GLU A 175 41.01 3.37 8.83
C GLU A 175 41.49 1.93 8.81
N SER A 176 41.47 1.28 7.64
CA SER A 176 41.85 -0.13 7.44
C SER A 176 41.31 -1.03 8.55
N PRO A 177 39.98 -1.13 8.72
CA PRO A 177 39.37 -1.85 9.83
C PRO A 177 39.82 -3.31 9.91
N LEU A 178 40.01 -4.01 8.79
CA LEU A 178 40.37 -5.42 8.79
C LEU A 178 41.84 -5.65 9.19
N GLU A 179 42.78 -5.16 8.40
CA GLU A 179 44.23 -5.34 8.56
C GLU A 179 44.77 -4.53 9.72
N GLY A 180 44.31 -3.28 9.86
CA GLY A 180 44.81 -2.33 10.86
C GLY A 180 44.28 -2.58 12.27
N PHE A 181 43.16 -3.31 12.42
CA PHE A 181 42.52 -3.48 13.72
C PHE A 181 42.02 -4.90 14.01
N ILE A 182 41.14 -5.47 13.18
CA ILE A 182 40.51 -6.77 13.45
C ILE A 182 41.56 -7.88 13.53
N ILE A 183 42.44 -8.00 12.53
CA ILE A 183 43.45 -9.05 12.45
C ILE A 183 44.40 -9.04 13.66
N PRO A 184 45.04 -7.92 14.03
CA PRO A 184 45.86 -7.87 15.24
C PRO A 184 45.11 -8.30 16.51
N ARG A 185 43.79 -8.02 16.58
CA ARG A 185 42.99 -8.27 17.78
C ARG A 185 42.49 -9.71 17.89
N ILE A 186 42.17 -10.38 16.77
CA ILE A 186 41.81 -11.81 16.81
C ILE A 186 42.99 -12.69 17.22
N MET A 187 44.22 -12.22 17.05
CA MET A 187 45.43 -12.90 17.54
C MET A 187 45.51 -12.99 19.07
N ASP A 188 44.72 -12.19 19.79
CA ASP A 188 44.58 -12.26 21.24
C ASP A 188 43.56 -13.31 21.70
N ALA A 189 42.88 -14.01 20.79
CA ALA A 189 41.90 -15.04 21.12
C ALA A 189 42.53 -16.16 21.97
N ARG A 190 41.83 -16.57 23.03
CA ARG A 190 42.35 -17.49 24.04
C ARG A 190 41.73 -18.88 23.98
N SER A 191 40.45 -18.98 23.67
CA SER A 191 39.71 -20.24 23.73
C SER A 191 38.90 -20.55 22.49
N SER A 192 38.31 -19.53 21.85
CA SER A 192 37.49 -19.76 20.67
C SER A 192 37.44 -18.55 19.74
N LEU A 193 37.33 -18.82 18.46
CA LEU A 193 37.00 -17.83 17.44
C LEU A 193 35.81 -18.36 16.62
N ARG A 194 34.69 -17.64 16.67
CA ARG A 194 33.51 -17.94 15.85
C ARG A 194 33.31 -16.82 14.85
N VAL A 195 33.19 -17.17 13.57
CA VAL A 195 33.08 -16.20 12.48
C VAL A 195 31.81 -16.48 11.70
N PHE A 196 31.01 -15.45 11.50
CA PHE A 196 29.95 -15.45 10.50
C PHE A 196 30.30 -14.39 9.46
N SER A 197 30.36 -14.78 8.20
CA SER A 197 30.47 -13.83 7.11
C SER A 197 29.99 -14.50 5.84
N ASN A 198 29.49 -13.69 4.91
CA ASN A 198 29.20 -14.19 3.57
C ASN A 198 30.51 -14.45 2.85
N GLU A 199 31.44 -13.52 2.86
CA GLU A 199 32.65 -13.58 2.07
C GLU A 199 33.87 -13.50 2.98
N ILE A 200 34.70 -14.53 2.90
CA ILE A 200 36.04 -14.56 3.49
C ILE A 200 36.99 -14.84 2.33
N PHE A 201 37.46 -13.77 1.70
CA PHE A 201 38.41 -13.89 0.61
C PHE A 201 39.81 -14.04 1.15
N SER A 202 40.46 -15.11 0.70
CA SER A 202 41.90 -15.13 0.47
C SER A 202 42.05 -14.76 -1.01
N ASN A 203 42.62 -13.62 -1.34
CA ASN A 203 43.01 -13.34 -2.72
C ASN A 203 44.41 -13.90 -3.08
N GLU A 204 45.03 -14.66 -2.16
CA GLU A 204 46.45 -15.06 -2.28
C GLU A 204 46.73 -16.53 -1.92
N LEU A 205 45.73 -17.41 -1.89
CA LEU A 205 45.96 -18.86 -1.92
C LEU A 205 46.36 -19.35 -3.33
N ASP A 206 46.99 -18.48 -4.13
CA ASP A 206 47.71 -18.93 -5.30
C ASP A 206 48.89 -19.83 -4.86
N SER A 207 49.32 -20.72 -5.74
CA SER A 207 50.37 -21.70 -5.42
C SER A 207 51.77 -21.11 -5.16
N SER A 208 51.92 -19.78 -5.12
CA SER A 208 53.20 -19.10 -4.93
C SER A 208 53.44 -18.74 -3.46
N ASP A 209 54.68 -18.89 -3.00
CA ASP A 209 55.10 -18.72 -1.59
C ASP A 209 55.02 -17.26 -1.06
N ASN A 210 54.37 -16.33 -1.77
CA ASN A 210 54.20 -14.94 -1.34
C ASN A 210 52.83 -14.75 -0.67
N ARG A 211 52.73 -15.22 0.57
CA ARG A 211 51.54 -15.03 1.42
C ARG A 211 51.68 -13.72 2.18
N GLU A 212 50.81 -12.73 1.93
CA GLU A 212 50.84 -11.49 2.70
C GLU A 212 50.36 -11.70 4.15
N ALA A 213 50.89 -10.89 5.06
CA ALA A 213 50.78 -11.07 6.51
C ALA A 213 49.43 -10.65 7.11
N PHE A 214 48.36 -10.50 6.31
CA PHE A 214 47.09 -9.90 6.75
C PHE A 214 45.84 -10.51 6.10
N ASP A 215 45.87 -11.81 5.77
CA ASP A 215 44.69 -12.57 5.35
C ASP A 215 43.95 -13.16 6.56
N LEU A 216 42.65 -12.86 6.69
CA LEU A 216 41.81 -13.36 7.78
C LEU A 216 41.77 -14.90 7.81
N ALA A 217 41.58 -15.58 6.69
CA ALA A 217 41.51 -17.04 6.65
C ALA A 217 42.85 -17.66 7.06
N TYR A 218 43.95 -17.07 6.61
CA TYR A 218 45.30 -17.48 6.99
C TYR A 218 45.56 -17.31 8.50
N GLU A 219 45.27 -16.13 9.05
CA GLU A 219 45.51 -15.86 10.48
C GLU A 219 44.58 -16.70 11.36
N MET A 220 43.31 -16.85 10.98
CA MET A 220 42.38 -17.79 11.62
C MET A 220 42.97 -19.20 11.70
N ALA A 221 43.49 -19.74 10.59
CA ALA A 221 44.01 -21.10 10.54
C ALA A 221 45.13 -21.35 11.57
N ARG A 222 45.95 -20.34 11.87
CA ARG A 222 47.12 -20.45 12.76
C ARG A 222 46.79 -20.32 14.24
N LEU A 223 45.60 -19.85 14.60
CA LEU A 223 45.23 -19.69 16.00
C LEU A 223 45.13 -21.06 16.71
N PRO A 224 45.74 -21.22 17.88
CA PRO A 224 45.69 -22.45 18.67
C PRO A 224 44.41 -22.53 19.53
N VAL A 225 43.27 -22.14 18.98
CA VAL A 225 41.97 -22.07 19.65
C VAL A 225 40.91 -22.89 18.91
N GLN A 226 39.74 -23.09 19.51
CA GLN A 226 38.61 -23.69 18.80
C GLN A 226 38.09 -22.71 17.73
N LYS A 227 38.09 -23.12 16.47
CA LYS A 227 37.72 -22.28 15.34
C LYS A 227 36.45 -22.80 14.69
N HIS A 228 35.47 -21.93 14.49
CA HIS A 228 34.24 -22.25 13.79
C HIS A 228 33.86 -21.13 12.85
N LEU A 229 33.71 -21.47 11.57
CA LEU A 229 33.18 -20.59 10.55
C LEU A 229 31.76 -21.05 10.17
N VAL A 230 30.83 -20.11 10.12
CA VAL A 230 29.54 -20.26 9.43
C VAL A 230 29.54 -19.28 8.26
N THR A 231 29.34 -19.78 7.04
CA THR A 231 29.41 -18.97 5.80
C THR A 231 28.32 -19.36 4.80
N ASN A 232 28.10 -18.55 3.76
CA ASN A 232 27.32 -18.95 2.59
C ASN A 232 28.19 -19.73 1.60
N TRP A 233 27.54 -20.58 0.79
CA TRP A 233 28.13 -21.31 -0.32
C TRP A 233 28.52 -20.42 -1.51
N HIS A 234 27.68 -19.46 -1.92
CA HIS A 234 27.92 -18.69 -3.16
C HIS A 234 29.25 -17.91 -3.13
N SER A 235 29.62 -17.47 -1.95
CA SER A 235 30.82 -16.71 -1.63
C SER A 235 32.01 -17.58 -1.20
N ALA A 236 31.80 -18.88 -1.01
CA ALA A 236 32.89 -19.85 -0.92
C ALA A 236 33.39 -20.30 -2.31
N VAL A 237 32.56 -20.22 -3.36
CA VAL A 237 32.86 -20.80 -4.68
C VAL A 237 32.97 -19.76 -5.78
N ALA A 238 32.85 -18.47 -5.45
CA ALA A 238 33.06 -17.41 -6.42
C ALA A 238 34.45 -17.60 -7.06
N SER A 239 34.39 -17.91 -8.34
CA SER A 239 35.51 -18.22 -9.21
C SER A 239 36.43 -17.01 -9.32
N ASP A 240 37.43 -16.93 -8.45
CA ASP A 240 38.70 -16.43 -8.91
C ASP A 240 39.32 -17.56 -9.78
N PRO A 241 39.43 -17.38 -11.10
CA PRO A 241 40.10 -18.35 -11.97
C PRO A 241 41.57 -18.60 -11.58
N ASP A 242 42.17 -17.74 -10.76
CA ASP A 242 43.56 -17.83 -10.29
C ASP A 242 43.72 -18.42 -8.87
N ALA A 243 42.65 -18.52 -8.06
CA ALA A 243 42.70 -19.12 -6.73
C ALA A 243 42.61 -20.65 -6.78
N ALA A 244 43.75 -21.34 -6.69
CA ALA A 244 43.83 -22.80 -6.71
C ALA A 244 43.14 -23.49 -5.50
N ILE A 245 42.77 -22.75 -4.44
CA ILE A 245 42.17 -23.28 -3.22
C ILE A 245 41.11 -22.30 -2.67
N ASN A 246 39.88 -22.79 -2.50
CA ASN A 246 38.78 -22.10 -1.80
C ASN A 246 39.12 -21.90 -0.31
N SER A 247 38.94 -20.69 0.25
CA SER A 247 39.16 -20.37 1.68
C SER A 247 38.51 -21.36 2.65
N VAL A 248 37.31 -21.87 2.32
CA VAL A 248 36.62 -22.89 3.11
C VAL A 248 37.36 -24.22 3.11
N ASP A 249 37.80 -24.67 1.94
CA ASP A 249 38.54 -25.93 1.81
C ASP A 249 39.90 -25.82 2.53
N TYR A 250 40.56 -24.66 2.42
CA TYR A 250 41.77 -24.34 3.18
C TYR A 250 41.53 -24.41 4.69
N LEU A 251 40.55 -23.68 5.22
CA LEU A 251 40.24 -23.64 6.66
C LEU A 251 39.86 -25.02 7.19
N THR A 252 39.07 -25.77 6.44
CA THR A 252 38.69 -27.15 6.77
C THR A 252 39.93 -28.05 6.83
N GLY A 253 40.83 -27.94 5.85
CA GLY A 253 42.11 -28.64 5.82
C GLY A 253 43.05 -28.30 6.99
N GLN A 254 42.90 -27.10 7.58
CA GLN A 254 43.64 -26.65 8.77
C GLN A 254 42.90 -26.93 10.09
N GLY A 255 41.82 -27.75 10.07
CA GLY A 255 41.10 -28.18 11.26
C GLY A 255 40.11 -27.15 11.83
N THR A 256 39.70 -26.16 11.04
CA THR A 256 38.58 -25.27 11.38
C THR A 256 37.26 -26.00 11.09
N THR A 257 36.33 -25.98 12.04
CA THR A 257 34.97 -26.45 11.78
C THR A 257 34.30 -25.45 10.85
N VAL A 258 33.72 -25.89 9.74
CA VAL A 258 32.96 -25.03 8.83
C VAL A 258 31.54 -25.56 8.69
N SER A 259 30.56 -24.69 8.91
CA SER A 259 29.16 -24.93 8.58
C SER A 259 28.71 -23.97 7.48
N MET A 260 27.73 -24.39 6.68
CA MET A 260 27.24 -23.62 5.55
C MET A 260 25.75 -23.37 5.62
N ILE A 261 25.37 -22.11 5.43
CA ILE A 261 23.97 -21.77 5.20
C ILE A 261 23.66 -22.06 3.72
N ALA A 262 22.50 -22.69 3.51
CA ALA A 262 22.01 -23.13 2.22
C ALA A 262 21.81 -21.98 1.19
N THR A 263 22.18 -22.19 -0.08
CA THR A 263 21.95 -21.26 -1.20
C THR A 263 20.46 -21.01 -1.44
N GLY A 264 19.95 -19.82 -1.18
CA GLY A 264 18.48 -19.62 -1.13
C GLY A 264 18.07 -18.82 0.08
N TRP A 265 18.90 -18.88 1.12
CA TRP A 265 18.89 -17.86 2.15
C TRP A 265 19.60 -16.63 1.59
N PRO A 266 18.92 -15.49 1.51
CA PRO A 266 19.58 -14.23 1.32
C PRO A 266 20.40 -14.04 2.60
N VAL A 267 21.70 -14.22 2.50
CA VAL A 267 22.58 -14.02 3.67
C VAL A 267 23.49 -12.83 3.52
N GLY A 268 23.44 -12.14 2.37
CA GLY A 268 24.05 -10.83 2.17
C GLY A 268 23.82 -9.92 3.38
N GLY A 269 24.83 -9.17 3.79
CA GLY A 269 24.62 -8.15 4.81
C GLY A 269 24.64 -8.58 6.27
N ALA A 270 25.28 -9.68 6.68
CA ALA A 270 25.84 -9.76 8.04
C ALA A 270 27.24 -10.39 8.03
N SER A 271 28.18 -9.70 8.68
CA SER A 271 29.53 -10.17 8.95
C SER A 271 29.90 -9.82 10.38
N PHE A 272 30.27 -10.81 11.18
CA PHE A 272 30.69 -10.60 12.56
C PHE A 272 31.65 -11.69 13.06
N ILE A 273 32.50 -11.31 14.01
CA ILE A 273 33.47 -12.19 14.67
C ILE A 273 33.22 -12.15 16.18
N LEU A 274 33.10 -13.33 16.79
CA LEU A 274 32.98 -13.51 18.23
C LEU A 274 34.26 -14.15 18.75
N MET A 275 34.96 -13.43 19.62
CA MET A 275 36.18 -13.91 20.26
C MET A 275 35.88 -14.40 21.68
N ASP A 276 36.36 -15.60 22.02
CA ASP A 276 36.25 -16.23 23.35
C ASP A 276 34.79 -16.41 23.83
N SER A 277 33.86 -16.72 22.92
CA SER A 277 32.43 -16.91 23.22
C SER A 277 32.16 -17.93 24.32
N ASN A 278 32.97 -18.99 24.41
CA ASN A 278 32.80 -20.05 25.39
C ASN A 278 33.24 -19.63 26.82
N ASP A 279 34.04 -18.58 26.92
CA ASP A 279 34.49 -17.99 28.19
C ASP A 279 33.76 -16.67 28.49
N GLY A 280 32.62 -16.44 27.80
CA GLY A 280 31.79 -15.24 27.93
C GLY A 280 32.30 -14.05 27.10
N SER A 281 32.54 -14.25 25.80
CA SER A 281 33.13 -13.33 24.80
C SER A 281 33.22 -11.86 25.26
N ARG A 282 34.45 -11.34 25.29
CA ARG A 282 34.74 -9.96 25.70
C ARG A 282 34.90 -9.01 24.53
N ILE A 283 34.84 -9.49 23.28
CA ILE A 283 34.91 -8.65 22.08
C ILE A 283 34.04 -9.25 20.97
N THR A 284 33.19 -8.41 20.39
CA THR A 284 32.42 -8.73 19.19
C THR A 284 32.70 -7.71 18.11
N PHE A 285 33.14 -8.17 16.94
CA PHE A 285 33.31 -7.33 15.75
C PHE A 285 32.10 -7.50 14.86
N VAL A 286 31.57 -6.40 14.34
CA VAL A 286 30.35 -6.38 13.55
C VAL A 286 30.56 -5.41 12.40
N THR A 287 30.57 -5.89 11.16
CA THR A 287 30.90 -5.08 9.97
C THR A 287 29.84 -5.14 8.89
N SER A 288 29.60 -4.01 8.23
CA SER A 288 28.64 -3.88 7.15
C SER A 288 29.11 -4.50 5.83
N GLY A 289 30.43 -4.63 5.66
CA GLY A 289 31.04 -5.24 4.48
C GLY A 289 31.50 -6.70 4.70
N PRO A 290 32.02 -7.34 3.64
CA PRO A 290 32.70 -8.63 3.76
C PRO A 290 34.06 -8.50 4.46
N TYR A 291 34.65 -9.63 4.87
CA TYR A 291 36.04 -9.68 5.34
C TYR A 291 36.97 -10.00 4.16
N SER A 292 37.26 -8.98 3.34
CA SER A 292 38.10 -9.07 2.14
C SER A 292 39.19 -7.98 2.13
N GLN A 293 40.25 -8.16 1.34
CA GLN A 293 41.28 -7.12 1.15
C GLN A 293 40.70 -5.84 0.50
N ASP A 294 39.69 -5.99 -0.36
CA ASP A 294 39.01 -4.84 -0.96
C ASP A 294 38.30 -3.99 0.12
N THR A 295 37.93 -4.58 1.27
CA THR A 295 37.34 -3.85 2.42
C THR A 295 38.25 -2.75 2.96
N ASP A 296 39.57 -2.91 2.86
CA ASP A 296 40.56 -1.98 3.39
C ASP A 296 41.18 -1.07 2.33
N SER A 297 41.01 -1.38 1.04
CA SER A 297 41.65 -0.66 -0.06
C SER A 297 40.68 0.12 -0.95
N LYS A 298 39.42 -0.34 -1.07
CA LYS A 298 38.44 0.21 -2.01
C LYS A 298 37.04 0.40 -1.43
N HIS A 299 36.59 -0.47 -0.53
CA HIS A 299 35.20 -0.44 -0.05
C HIS A 299 34.97 0.60 1.04
N ASP A 300 33.82 1.27 0.94
CA ASP A 300 33.29 2.06 2.04
C ASP A 300 32.47 1.15 2.95
N SER A 301 32.93 0.91 4.16
CA SER A 301 32.26 0.06 5.15
C SER A 301 32.38 0.65 6.55
N PHE A 302 31.61 0.13 7.50
CA PHE A 302 31.84 0.39 8.91
C PHE A 302 32.05 -0.91 9.68
N THR A 303 32.88 -0.86 10.73
CA THR A 303 33.05 -1.94 11.69
C THR A 303 32.82 -1.40 13.10
N PHE A 304 31.84 -1.96 13.79
CA PHE A 304 31.67 -1.79 15.23
C PHE A 304 32.44 -2.85 16.01
N VAL A 305 32.92 -2.45 17.18
CA VAL A 305 33.66 -3.30 18.11
C VAL A 305 33.03 -3.14 19.47
N PHE A 306 32.49 -4.21 20.03
CA PHE A 306 31.83 -4.17 21.33
C PHE A 306 32.65 -4.95 22.34
N GLU A 307 33.19 -4.27 23.35
CA GLU A 307 33.82 -4.93 24.50
C GLU A 307 32.82 -5.09 25.66
N ASP A 308 31.74 -5.87 25.45
CA ASP A 308 30.72 -6.14 26.47
C ASP A 308 30.18 -7.58 26.38
N VAL A 309 30.18 -8.24 27.53
CA VAL A 309 29.79 -9.66 27.68
C VAL A 309 28.31 -9.91 27.39
N ARG A 310 27.42 -8.94 27.64
CA ARG A 310 25.98 -9.08 27.39
C ARG A 310 25.71 -8.99 25.90
N PHE A 311 26.33 -8.02 25.22
CA PHE A 311 26.23 -7.90 23.76
C PHE A 311 26.79 -9.15 23.06
N ALA A 312 27.97 -9.60 23.51
CA ALA A 312 28.56 -10.84 23.04
C ALA A 312 27.66 -12.06 23.25
N ALA A 313 26.99 -12.18 24.40
CA ALA A 313 26.04 -13.25 24.65
C ALA A 313 24.83 -13.20 23.70
N THR A 314 24.29 -12.00 23.43
CA THR A 314 23.22 -11.80 22.43
C THR A 314 23.69 -12.23 21.04
N MET A 315 24.87 -11.78 20.61
CA MET A 315 25.42 -12.14 19.30
C MET A 315 25.81 -13.62 19.21
N SER A 316 26.25 -14.25 20.30
CA SER A 316 26.45 -15.70 20.34
C SER A 316 25.14 -16.46 20.17
N GLY A 317 24.05 -16.02 20.80
CA GLY A 317 22.73 -16.61 20.57
C GLY A 317 22.25 -16.45 19.13
N TYR A 318 22.55 -15.31 18.50
CA TYR A 318 22.27 -15.10 17.08
C TYR A 318 23.12 -16.02 16.19
N TYR A 319 24.43 -16.12 16.47
CA TYR A 319 25.33 -17.07 15.80
C TYR A 319 24.85 -18.52 15.93
N ASP A 320 24.45 -18.95 17.13
CA ASP A 320 23.98 -20.32 17.35
C ASP A 320 22.68 -20.59 16.59
N ASN A 321 21.81 -19.59 16.44
CA ASN A 321 20.63 -19.67 15.58
C ASN A 321 21.01 -19.84 14.10
N LEU A 322 21.93 -19.02 13.59
CA LEU A 322 22.45 -19.15 12.23
C LEU A 322 23.12 -20.51 12.01
N ASN A 323 23.96 -20.94 12.94
CA ASN A 323 24.63 -22.23 12.89
C ASN A 323 23.64 -23.40 12.94
N SER A 324 22.54 -23.30 13.71
CA SER A 324 21.51 -24.34 13.75
C SER A 324 20.75 -24.50 12.42
N ARG A 325 20.74 -23.44 11.61
CA ARG A 325 20.17 -23.43 10.25
C ARG A 325 21.18 -23.85 9.19
N SER A 326 22.46 -23.75 9.51
CA SER A 326 23.53 -24.21 8.63
C SER A 326 23.63 -25.73 8.67
N SER A 327 23.94 -26.35 7.54
CA SER A 327 24.32 -27.76 7.48
C SER A 327 25.84 -27.90 7.50
N ALA A 328 26.33 -29.11 7.78
CA ALA A 328 27.68 -29.47 7.35
C ALA A 328 27.80 -29.24 5.82
N LEU A 329 29.04 -29.09 5.33
CA LEU A 329 29.34 -28.98 3.90
C LEU A 329 28.41 -29.89 3.07
N PRO A 330 27.55 -29.33 2.20
CA PRO A 330 26.58 -30.12 1.46
C PRO A 330 27.29 -31.23 0.70
N GLY A 331 26.72 -32.43 0.72
CA GLY A 331 27.22 -33.52 -0.11
C GLY A 331 27.20 -33.11 -1.59
N THR A 332 28.14 -33.62 -2.39
CA THR A 332 28.13 -33.41 -3.84
C THR A 332 26.98 -34.12 -4.55
N SER A 333 26.24 -34.98 -3.83
CA SER A 333 24.98 -35.59 -4.26
C SER A 333 23.84 -35.00 -3.46
N GLY A 334 22.74 -34.70 -4.13
CA GLY A 334 21.52 -34.17 -3.53
C GLY A 334 20.82 -35.20 -2.64
N ASP A 335 19.81 -34.69 -1.94
CA ASP A 335 18.90 -35.53 -1.17
C ASP A 335 18.00 -36.32 -2.11
N THR A 336 17.59 -37.51 -1.66
CA THR A 336 16.65 -38.39 -2.38
C THR A 336 15.40 -38.57 -1.55
N PHE A 337 14.23 -38.37 -2.14
CA PHE A 337 12.94 -38.56 -1.48
C PHE A 337 12.30 -39.86 -1.95
N ALA A 338 11.83 -40.67 -0.99
CA ALA A 338 11.40 -42.04 -1.25
C ALA A 338 10.00 -42.18 -1.89
N GLY A 339 9.38 -41.08 -2.34
CA GLY A 339 8.05 -41.09 -2.95
C GLY A 339 8.00 -40.15 -4.16
N GLY A 340 7.49 -40.62 -5.29
CA GLY A 340 7.17 -39.73 -6.40
C GLY A 340 6.09 -38.72 -5.98
N ASN A 341 6.21 -37.47 -6.43
CA ASN A 341 5.30 -36.35 -6.14
C ASN A 341 5.20 -35.97 -4.65
N SER A 342 6.31 -36.14 -3.93
CA SER A 342 6.41 -35.86 -2.52
C SER A 342 6.37 -34.36 -2.18
N ARG A 343 6.57 -33.48 -3.19
CA ARG A 343 6.33 -32.02 -3.14
C ARG A 343 7.06 -31.29 -2.01
N GLU A 344 8.16 -31.85 -1.50
CA GLU A 344 9.03 -31.16 -0.54
C GLU A 344 9.66 -29.93 -1.16
N VAL A 345 9.99 -30.00 -2.44
CA VAL A 345 10.40 -28.85 -3.25
C VAL A 345 9.54 -28.85 -4.50
N VAL A 346 8.95 -27.69 -4.81
CA VAL A 346 8.06 -27.53 -5.96
C VAL A 346 8.61 -26.47 -6.91
N ILE A 347 8.25 -26.56 -8.19
CA ILE A 347 8.46 -25.48 -9.16
C ILE A 347 7.44 -24.39 -8.84
N ASN A 348 7.89 -23.22 -8.44
CA ASN A 348 7.05 -22.14 -7.94
C ASN A 348 6.74 -21.08 -8.99
N GLU A 349 7.72 -20.76 -9.83
CA GLU A 349 7.61 -19.80 -10.92
C GLU A 349 8.48 -20.26 -12.09
N LEU A 350 7.99 -20.02 -13.31
CA LEU A 350 8.72 -20.33 -14.55
C LEU A 350 8.58 -19.17 -15.54
N ASN A 351 9.71 -18.63 -15.99
CA ASN A 351 9.75 -17.80 -17.18
C ASN A 351 10.35 -18.58 -18.36
N TRP A 352 9.46 -19.21 -19.13
CA TRP A 352 9.83 -19.98 -20.32
C TRP A 352 10.00 -19.12 -21.59
N MET A 353 9.49 -17.88 -21.61
CA MET A 353 9.51 -17.04 -22.83
C MET A 353 10.73 -16.11 -22.90
N GLY A 354 11.42 -15.88 -21.78
CA GLY A 354 12.50 -14.90 -21.67
C GLY A 354 11.97 -13.50 -21.40
N GLY A 355 12.61 -12.46 -21.97
CA GLY A 355 12.20 -11.08 -21.72
C GLY A 355 12.28 -10.18 -22.95
N TYR A 356 11.62 -9.03 -22.87
CA TYR A 356 11.84 -7.89 -23.76
C TYR A 356 12.50 -6.78 -22.95
N ASP A 357 13.52 -6.15 -23.50
CA ASP A 357 14.09 -4.94 -22.90
C ASP A 357 13.24 -3.70 -23.22
N SER A 358 13.64 -2.55 -22.66
CA SER A 358 13.01 -1.24 -22.89
C SER A 358 12.97 -0.85 -24.38
N ASP A 359 13.92 -1.34 -25.18
CA ASP A 359 14.01 -1.14 -26.63
C ASP A 359 13.19 -2.17 -27.43
N GLN A 360 12.40 -3.01 -26.74
CA GLN A 360 11.55 -4.05 -27.29
C GLN A 360 12.32 -5.17 -28.02
N THR A 361 13.61 -5.35 -27.71
CA THR A 361 14.41 -6.44 -28.22
C THR A 361 14.24 -7.69 -27.36
N SER A 362 14.06 -8.84 -28.02
CA SER A 362 13.88 -10.12 -27.31
C SER A 362 15.21 -10.59 -26.74
N ALA A 363 15.26 -10.82 -25.44
CA ALA A 363 16.38 -11.44 -24.75
C ALA A 363 16.07 -12.89 -24.37
N ALA A 364 17.08 -13.76 -24.56
CA ALA A 364 17.11 -15.12 -24.04
C ALA A 364 17.24 -15.07 -22.51
N GLY A 365 16.08 -15.03 -21.84
CA GLY A 365 15.94 -14.57 -20.47
C GLY A 365 15.34 -15.59 -19.49
N ASN A 366 15.52 -16.90 -19.71
CA ASN A 366 14.74 -17.89 -18.97
C ASN A 366 15.20 -18.03 -17.52
N TYR A 367 14.25 -18.24 -16.60
CA TYR A 367 14.55 -18.65 -15.23
C TYR A 367 13.54 -19.65 -14.70
N ILE A 368 13.97 -20.41 -13.70
CA ILE A 368 13.15 -21.36 -12.94
C ILE A 368 13.29 -21.00 -11.47
N GLU A 369 12.17 -20.89 -10.79
CA GLU A 369 12.14 -20.77 -9.35
C GLU A 369 11.58 -22.04 -8.71
N LEU A 370 12.27 -22.49 -7.66
CA LEU A 370 11.84 -23.60 -6.81
C LEU A 370 11.48 -23.07 -5.42
N PHE A 371 10.53 -23.70 -4.75
CA PHE A 371 10.16 -23.39 -3.37
C PHE A 371 10.23 -24.63 -2.48
N ASN A 372 10.84 -24.50 -1.31
CA ASN A 372 10.93 -25.57 -0.31
C ASN A 372 9.73 -25.55 0.65
N ASN A 373 8.82 -26.51 0.50
CA ASN A 373 7.66 -26.69 1.37
C ASN A 373 8.01 -27.24 2.77
N THR A 374 9.25 -27.70 2.99
CA THR A 374 9.66 -28.29 4.26
C THR A 374 10.16 -27.24 5.27
N TYR A 375 10.33 -27.67 6.52
CA TYR A 375 10.94 -26.87 7.59
C TYR A 375 12.43 -27.19 7.81
N SER A 376 13.05 -27.89 6.87
CA SER A 376 14.48 -28.21 6.88
C SER A 376 15.13 -27.79 5.56
N ASN A 377 16.46 -27.65 5.57
CA ASN A 377 17.22 -27.50 4.32
C ASN A 377 17.06 -28.75 3.44
N VAL A 378 17.08 -28.57 2.12
CA VAL A 378 17.08 -29.66 1.14
C VAL A 378 18.28 -29.49 0.20
N ASN A 379 19.12 -30.50 0.07
CA ASN A 379 20.25 -30.50 -0.87
C ASN A 379 19.77 -30.83 -2.29
N LEU A 380 19.78 -29.84 -3.18
CA LEU A 380 19.36 -29.94 -4.58
C LEU A 380 20.48 -30.39 -5.52
N SER A 381 21.67 -30.71 -5.02
CA SER A 381 22.83 -31.06 -5.86
C SER A 381 22.53 -32.17 -6.86
N GLY A 382 22.69 -31.91 -8.15
CA GLY A 382 22.45 -32.90 -9.19
C GLY A 382 20.98 -33.22 -9.46
N TRP A 383 20.04 -32.53 -8.80
CA TRP A 383 18.62 -32.57 -9.19
C TRP A 383 18.46 -32.05 -10.61
N GLN A 384 17.40 -32.45 -11.30
CA GLN A 384 17.16 -32.09 -12.69
C GLN A 384 15.79 -31.46 -12.90
N PHE A 385 15.75 -30.40 -13.69
CA PHE A 385 14.51 -29.86 -14.25
C PHE A 385 14.44 -30.28 -15.72
N ILE A 386 13.36 -30.96 -16.09
CA ILE A 386 13.20 -31.60 -17.40
C ILE A 386 11.87 -31.18 -18.01
N CYS A 387 11.87 -30.61 -19.20
CA CYS A 387 10.64 -30.25 -19.94
C CYS A 387 10.45 -31.08 -21.21
N ASN A 388 9.19 -31.26 -21.60
CA ASN A 388 8.79 -31.91 -22.85
C ASN A 388 7.86 -31.03 -23.71
N ASP A 389 7.76 -31.37 -24.99
CA ASP A 389 6.93 -30.76 -26.03
C ASP A 389 5.86 -31.74 -26.58
N GLY A 390 5.50 -32.76 -25.79
CA GLY A 390 4.68 -33.88 -26.25
C GLY A 390 5.40 -34.90 -27.14
N GLY A 391 6.59 -34.59 -27.68
CA GLY A 391 7.45 -35.44 -28.51
C GLY A 391 8.65 -36.07 -27.78
N GLY A 392 9.04 -35.52 -26.62
CA GLY A 392 10.10 -36.07 -25.76
C GLY A 392 10.71 -35.00 -24.85
N ASP A 393 11.75 -35.36 -24.08
CA ASP A 393 12.48 -34.38 -23.24
C ASP A 393 13.28 -33.42 -24.15
N VAL A 394 12.96 -32.12 -24.12
CA VAL A 394 13.57 -31.07 -24.97
C VAL A 394 14.52 -30.15 -24.20
N VAL A 395 14.32 -29.99 -22.90
CA VAL A 395 15.18 -29.20 -22.02
C VAL A 395 15.51 -30.02 -20.79
N THR A 396 16.80 -30.18 -20.48
CA THR A 396 17.27 -30.79 -19.23
C THR A 396 18.29 -29.88 -18.59
N ILE A 397 18.01 -29.47 -17.36
CA ILE A 397 18.85 -28.57 -16.56
C ILE A 397 19.23 -29.32 -15.30
N THR A 398 20.54 -29.45 -15.06
CA THR A 398 21.04 -30.06 -13.82
C THR A 398 21.40 -28.95 -12.84
N VAL A 399 20.83 -29.03 -11.63
CA VAL A 399 21.15 -28.13 -10.53
C VAL A 399 22.61 -28.35 -10.11
N PRO A 400 23.44 -27.30 -10.03
CA PRO A 400 24.86 -27.44 -9.71
C PRO A 400 25.13 -28.14 -8.38
N ASN A 401 26.30 -28.77 -8.27
CA ASN A 401 26.74 -29.38 -7.02
C ASN A 401 26.76 -28.37 -5.88
N LYS A 402 26.44 -28.87 -4.69
CA LYS A 402 26.37 -28.17 -3.42
C LYS A 402 25.33 -27.03 -3.41
N SER A 403 24.27 -27.18 -4.20
CA SER A 403 23.07 -26.33 -4.14
C SER A 403 22.15 -26.82 -3.04
N VAL A 404 21.74 -25.96 -2.12
CA VAL A 404 20.86 -26.33 -1.00
C VAL A 404 19.80 -25.26 -0.84
N ILE A 405 18.52 -25.60 -0.83
CA ILE A 405 17.44 -24.65 -0.57
C ILE A 405 17.06 -24.65 0.91
N GLY A 406 16.88 -23.45 1.47
CA GLY A 406 16.46 -23.24 2.87
C GLY A 406 15.02 -23.63 3.15
N PRO A 407 14.61 -23.87 4.41
CA PRO A 407 13.22 -24.10 4.77
C PRO A 407 12.34 -22.93 4.35
N ARG A 408 11.16 -23.20 3.75
CA ARG A 408 10.21 -22.17 3.32
C ARG A 408 10.83 -21.05 2.47
N SER A 409 11.90 -21.38 1.74
CA SER A 409 12.69 -20.42 0.94
C SER A 409 12.58 -20.73 -0.55
N TYR A 410 12.99 -19.75 -1.36
CA TYR A 410 13.03 -19.85 -2.82
C TYR A 410 14.45 -20.17 -3.32
N PHE A 411 14.56 -20.83 -4.47
CA PHE A 411 15.81 -21.08 -5.16
C PHE A 411 15.64 -20.75 -6.65
N LEU A 412 16.48 -19.85 -7.15
CA LEU A 412 16.33 -19.25 -8.48
C LEU A 412 17.46 -19.69 -9.38
N ILE A 413 17.13 -20.30 -10.51
CA ILE A 413 18.06 -20.78 -11.53
C ILE A 413 17.88 -19.90 -12.76
N ALA A 414 18.92 -19.16 -13.11
CA ALA A 414 19.00 -18.34 -14.31
C ALA A 414 19.73 -19.09 -15.44
N ARG A 415 19.38 -18.77 -16.69
CA ARG A 415 20.07 -19.32 -17.88
C ARG A 415 21.51 -18.81 -18.05
N SER A 416 21.77 -17.55 -17.71
CA SER A 416 23.10 -16.94 -17.85
C SER A 416 23.30 -15.81 -16.83
N SER A 417 24.52 -15.31 -16.66
CA SER A 417 24.78 -14.09 -15.88
C SER A 417 24.24 -12.83 -16.57
N SER A 418 24.06 -12.89 -17.89
CA SER A 418 23.45 -11.84 -18.72
C SER A 418 21.92 -11.91 -18.75
N ASN A 419 21.29 -12.67 -17.84
CA ASN A 419 19.85 -12.94 -17.83
C ASN A 419 19.02 -11.71 -17.42
N ILE A 420 17.70 -11.85 -17.49
CA ILE A 420 16.68 -10.83 -17.16
C ILE A 420 16.50 -10.60 -15.66
N VAL A 421 16.99 -11.53 -14.82
CA VAL A 421 16.97 -11.41 -13.37
C VAL A 421 18.26 -10.77 -12.88
N GLU A 422 18.17 -9.93 -11.84
CA GLU A 422 19.30 -9.21 -11.26
C GLU A 422 20.23 -10.17 -10.52
N THR A 423 19.68 -10.97 -9.61
CA THR A 423 20.41 -11.96 -8.82
C THR A 423 19.75 -13.33 -8.93
N ALA A 424 20.56 -14.37 -9.15
CA ALA A 424 20.12 -15.76 -9.16
C ALA A 424 21.00 -16.63 -8.25
N HIS A 425 20.42 -17.68 -7.66
CA HIS A 425 21.13 -18.61 -6.78
C HIS A 425 22.07 -19.54 -7.56
N ALA A 426 21.71 -19.85 -8.81
CA ALA A 426 22.52 -20.59 -9.74
C ALA A 426 22.37 -20.03 -11.16
N THR A 427 23.45 -20.06 -11.91
CA THR A 427 23.44 -19.82 -13.36
C THR A 427 23.82 -21.11 -14.07
N VAL A 428 22.95 -21.60 -14.95
CA VAL A 428 23.18 -22.82 -15.73
C VAL A 428 22.96 -22.51 -17.20
N SER A 429 23.97 -22.74 -18.03
CA SER A 429 23.83 -22.56 -19.47
C SER A 429 22.95 -23.68 -20.06
N PHE A 430 21.73 -23.34 -20.48
CA PHE A 430 20.83 -24.23 -21.22
C PHE A 430 20.28 -23.56 -22.50
N GLY A 431 19.61 -24.34 -23.34
CA GLY A 431 18.96 -23.85 -24.58
C GLY A 431 17.81 -22.87 -24.31
N SER A 432 17.14 -22.39 -25.36
CA SER A 432 15.86 -21.71 -25.15
C SER A 432 14.83 -22.72 -24.67
N MET A 433 13.97 -22.31 -23.74
CA MET A 433 12.71 -23.00 -23.54
C MET A 433 11.80 -22.68 -24.73
N PRO A 434 11.25 -23.69 -25.43
CA PRO A 434 10.32 -23.48 -26.54
C PRO A 434 8.96 -22.93 -26.08
N ASP A 435 8.19 -22.39 -27.02
CA ASP A 435 6.82 -21.90 -26.75
C ASP A 435 5.78 -23.04 -26.70
N ASP A 436 6.13 -24.21 -27.27
CA ASP A 436 5.33 -25.45 -27.34
C ASP A 436 5.67 -26.43 -26.20
N LEU A 437 6.06 -25.91 -25.03
CA LEU A 437 6.23 -26.74 -23.84
C LEU A 437 4.89 -27.20 -23.28
N ASP A 438 4.77 -28.51 -23.02
CA ASP A 438 3.57 -29.14 -22.47
C ASP A 438 3.67 -29.34 -20.94
N THR A 439 4.77 -29.98 -20.51
CA THR A 439 5.00 -30.31 -19.11
C THR A 439 6.47 -30.15 -18.75
N CYS A 440 6.73 -29.79 -17.50
CA CYS A 440 8.06 -29.85 -16.93
C CYS A 440 8.03 -30.58 -15.58
N ARG A 441 9.09 -31.33 -15.27
CA ARG A 441 9.22 -32.09 -14.02
C ARG A 441 10.51 -31.73 -13.30
N LEU A 442 10.42 -31.69 -11.98
CA LEU A 442 11.56 -31.63 -11.08
C LEU A 442 11.87 -33.06 -10.62
N VAL A 443 13.13 -33.47 -10.76
CA VAL A 443 13.62 -34.81 -10.47
C VAL A 443 14.77 -34.72 -9.46
N ASP A 444 14.73 -35.52 -8.40
CA ASP A 444 15.80 -35.56 -7.41
C ASP A 444 17.06 -36.30 -7.91
N SER A 445 18.12 -36.33 -7.09
CA SER A 445 19.36 -37.03 -7.45
C SER A 445 19.24 -38.56 -7.53
N GLY A 446 18.11 -39.12 -7.06
CA GLY A 446 17.75 -40.54 -7.16
C GLY A 446 16.90 -40.87 -8.39
N ALA A 447 16.66 -39.89 -9.26
CA ALA A 447 15.77 -39.97 -10.42
C ALA A 447 14.27 -40.10 -10.09
N ASN A 448 13.84 -39.71 -8.88
CA ASN A 448 12.43 -39.64 -8.52
C ASN A 448 11.85 -38.28 -8.92
N THR A 449 10.69 -38.28 -9.59
CA THR A 449 9.94 -37.04 -9.85
C THR A 449 9.39 -36.48 -8.53
N ILE A 450 9.76 -35.26 -8.18
CA ILE A 450 9.32 -34.56 -6.97
C ILE A 450 8.11 -33.67 -7.24
N ASP A 451 8.09 -33.03 -8.40
CA ASP A 451 7.01 -32.15 -8.83
C ASP A 451 6.87 -32.16 -10.35
N THR A 452 5.68 -31.80 -10.85
CA THR A 452 5.38 -31.69 -12.27
C THR A 452 4.47 -30.49 -12.48
N ILE A 453 4.69 -29.77 -13.57
CA ILE A 453 3.91 -28.63 -14.00
C ILE A 453 3.41 -28.84 -15.41
N GLY A 454 2.32 -28.16 -15.76
CA GLY A 454 1.70 -28.29 -17.07
C GLY A 454 0.78 -29.50 -17.20
N VAL A 455 0.11 -29.60 -18.34
CA VAL A 455 -0.81 -30.68 -18.67
C VAL A 455 -0.39 -31.26 -20.01
N THR A 456 -0.18 -32.58 -20.07
CA THR A 456 0.24 -33.24 -21.32
C THR A 456 -0.70 -32.90 -22.48
N GLY A 457 -0.14 -32.43 -23.60
CA GLY A 457 -0.88 -32.01 -24.78
C GLY A 457 -1.55 -30.63 -24.67
N GLN A 458 -1.14 -29.80 -23.71
CA GLN A 458 -1.51 -28.40 -23.62
C GLN A 458 -0.26 -27.52 -23.55
N ASP A 459 0.06 -26.89 -24.68
CA ASP A 459 1.16 -25.95 -24.79
C ASP A 459 0.95 -24.76 -23.83
N PHE A 460 2.01 -24.35 -23.12
CA PHE A 460 1.98 -23.18 -22.24
C PHE A 460 1.51 -21.91 -22.96
N ALA A 461 1.91 -21.72 -24.22
CA ALA A 461 1.52 -20.56 -25.02
C ALA A 461 0.02 -20.49 -25.36
N LEU A 462 -0.75 -21.57 -25.20
CA LEU A 462 -2.18 -21.61 -25.54
C LEU A 462 -3.10 -21.23 -24.36
N ASP A 463 -2.60 -21.22 -23.12
CA ASP A 463 -3.34 -20.78 -21.93
C ASP A 463 -2.62 -19.61 -21.23
N GLU A 464 -2.69 -18.44 -21.87
CA GLU A 464 -2.08 -17.19 -21.38
C GLU A 464 -2.59 -16.71 -20.02
N ASN A 465 -3.69 -17.28 -19.49
CA ASN A 465 -4.18 -16.93 -18.15
C ASN A 465 -3.49 -17.73 -17.05
N SER A 466 -3.12 -18.98 -17.35
CA SER A 466 -2.57 -19.92 -16.36
C SER A 466 -1.06 -20.06 -16.50
N PHE A 467 -0.52 -20.04 -17.73
CA PHE A 467 0.83 -20.53 -18.03
C PHE A 467 1.79 -19.44 -18.52
N GLY A 468 1.59 -18.20 -18.09
CA GLY A 468 2.42 -17.07 -18.50
C GLY A 468 1.98 -16.48 -19.85
N LEU A 469 2.49 -15.29 -20.17
CA LEU A 469 2.11 -14.55 -21.39
C LEU A 469 3.35 -14.24 -22.24
N ASN A 470 3.29 -14.56 -23.54
CA ASN A 470 4.26 -14.11 -24.55
C ASN A 470 3.59 -13.18 -25.57
N ASP A 471 3.27 -11.96 -25.17
CA ASP A 471 2.65 -10.98 -26.06
C ASP A 471 3.70 -10.39 -27.01
N THR A 472 3.84 -11.04 -28.16
CA THR A 472 4.75 -10.61 -29.23
C THR A 472 4.32 -9.32 -29.93
N THR A 473 3.05 -8.92 -29.79
CA THR A 473 2.49 -7.73 -30.43
C THR A 473 2.83 -6.49 -29.62
N ASN A 474 2.53 -6.49 -28.32
CA ASN A 474 2.83 -5.39 -27.41
C ASN A 474 4.21 -5.47 -26.78
N ARG A 475 4.97 -6.54 -27.11
CA ARG A 475 6.33 -6.81 -26.61
C ARG A 475 6.34 -6.90 -25.09
N VAL A 476 5.40 -7.66 -24.54
CA VAL A 476 5.24 -7.90 -23.10
C VAL A 476 5.36 -9.40 -22.81
N ARG A 477 6.14 -9.75 -21.79
CA ARG A 477 6.26 -11.11 -21.29
C ARG A 477 5.94 -11.17 -19.80
N ARG A 478 5.24 -12.21 -19.36
CA ARG A 478 4.84 -12.41 -17.97
C ARG A 478 5.12 -13.86 -17.59
N SER A 479 5.81 -14.08 -16.47
CA SER A 479 6.07 -15.43 -15.95
C SER A 479 4.79 -16.17 -15.59
N MET A 480 4.93 -17.49 -15.49
CA MET A 480 3.93 -18.42 -14.95
C MET A 480 4.20 -18.63 -13.46
N GLU A 481 3.22 -18.39 -12.60
CA GLU A 481 3.35 -18.39 -11.14
C GLU A 481 2.34 -19.35 -10.50
N ARG A 482 2.78 -20.07 -9.47
CA ARG A 482 1.94 -21.02 -8.73
C ARG A 482 1.13 -20.32 -7.64
N ASP A 483 -0.17 -20.61 -7.57
CA ASP A 483 -1.05 -20.05 -6.54
C ASP A 483 -0.75 -20.57 -5.13
N ASN A 484 -0.63 -21.89 -5.03
CA ASN A 484 -0.41 -22.57 -3.76
C ASN A 484 0.72 -23.61 -3.91
N PRO A 485 1.90 -23.35 -3.33
CA PRO A 485 3.03 -24.28 -3.32
C PRO A 485 2.74 -25.65 -2.72
N ALA A 486 1.72 -25.78 -1.86
CA ALA A 486 1.33 -27.07 -1.29
C ALA A 486 0.43 -27.90 -2.23
N SER A 487 -0.18 -27.28 -3.23
CA SER A 487 -1.03 -27.92 -4.23
C SER A 487 -0.19 -28.50 -5.39
N ALA A 488 -0.79 -29.44 -6.13
CA ALA A 488 -0.11 -30.10 -7.25
C ALA A 488 0.13 -29.13 -8.42
N GLY A 489 1.29 -29.23 -9.09
CA GLY A 489 1.66 -28.34 -10.18
C GLY A 489 1.07 -28.73 -11.53
N ASP A 490 0.59 -29.96 -11.67
CA ASP A 490 -0.08 -30.47 -12.87
C ASP A 490 -1.57 -30.06 -12.92
N THR A 491 -2.04 -29.29 -11.94
CA THR A 491 -3.38 -28.71 -11.93
C THR A 491 -3.32 -27.31 -12.53
N ALA A 492 -3.84 -27.12 -13.74
CA ALA A 492 -3.81 -25.83 -14.44
C ALA A 492 -4.36 -24.66 -13.59
N GLY A 493 -5.43 -24.89 -12.83
CA GLY A 493 -6.02 -23.87 -11.93
C GLY A 493 -5.25 -23.61 -10.63
N ASN A 494 -4.03 -24.15 -10.47
CA ASN A 494 -3.09 -23.78 -9.41
C ASN A 494 -1.97 -22.87 -9.96
N TRP A 495 -2.19 -22.30 -11.15
CA TRP A 495 -1.27 -21.41 -11.82
C TRP A 495 -2.00 -20.21 -12.36
N HIS A 496 -1.29 -19.10 -12.40
CA HIS A 496 -1.68 -17.89 -13.07
C HIS A 496 -0.49 -17.25 -13.77
N THR A 497 -0.79 -16.44 -14.77
CA THR A 497 0.17 -15.50 -15.34
C THR A 497 0.39 -14.36 -14.36
N ASN A 498 1.66 -14.00 -14.13
CA ASN A 498 2.03 -12.88 -13.25
C ASN A 498 1.12 -11.66 -13.49
N SER A 499 0.53 -11.13 -12.43
CA SER A 499 -0.48 -10.08 -12.48
C SER A 499 0.07 -8.67 -12.22
N ASN A 500 1.38 -8.53 -11.99
CA ASN A 500 1.98 -7.23 -11.70
C ASN A 500 1.89 -6.29 -12.91
N THR A 501 1.57 -5.02 -12.68
CA THR A 501 1.43 -4.01 -13.75
C THR A 501 2.41 -2.87 -13.60
N GLY A 502 2.96 -2.67 -12.39
CA GLY A 502 3.84 -1.56 -12.07
C GLY A 502 5.33 -1.92 -12.05
N TYR A 503 6.16 -0.90 -12.30
CA TYR A 503 7.61 -0.96 -12.14
C TYR A 503 8.01 -1.46 -10.73
N GLY A 504 7.37 -0.92 -9.69
CA GLY A 504 7.64 -1.25 -8.28
C GLY A 504 7.15 -2.62 -7.81
N GLN A 505 6.62 -3.47 -8.70
CA GLN A 505 6.16 -4.82 -8.36
C GLN A 505 7.05 -5.92 -8.98
N ASN A 506 7.87 -5.59 -9.98
CA ASN A 506 8.77 -6.53 -10.68
C ASN A 506 10.15 -6.58 -10.01
N PHE A 507 10.20 -6.98 -8.75
CA PHE A 507 11.45 -7.07 -8.02
C PHE A 507 12.36 -8.16 -8.59
N ASN A 508 13.68 -7.92 -8.51
CA ASN A 508 14.74 -8.81 -9.02
C ASN A 508 14.68 -9.06 -10.55
N ILE A 509 13.88 -8.30 -11.29
CA ILE A 509 14.01 -8.13 -12.75
C ILE A 509 14.95 -6.95 -13.00
N LYS A 510 15.95 -7.09 -13.89
CA LYS A 510 16.90 -6.00 -14.15
C LYS A 510 16.19 -4.78 -14.72
N ALA A 511 16.63 -3.59 -14.31
CA ALA A 511 16.03 -2.30 -14.69
C ALA A 511 15.71 -2.19 -16.19
N ARG A 512 16.62 -2.62 -17.07
CA ARG A 512 16.44 -2.58 -18.54
C ARG A 512 15.28 -3.44 -19.09
N TYR A 513 14.76 -4.39 -18.31
CA TYR A 513 13.65 -5.26 -18.70
C TYR A 513 12.33 -4.89 -18.02
N ILE A 514 12.37 -4.00 -17.02
CA ILE A 514 11.19 -3.60 -16.27
C ILE A 514 10.24 -2.82 -17.19
N GLY A 515 8.93 -3.10 -17.08
CA GLY A 515 7.88 -2.53 -17.92
C GLY A 515 7.55 -3.35 -19.18
N ARG A 516 8.40 -4.32 -19.52
CA ARG A 516 8.20 -5.24 -20.65
C ARG A 516 8.29 -6.71 -20.27
N THR A 517 8.96 -7.02 -19.17
CA THR A 517 9.04 -8.35 -18.59
C THR A 517 8.58 -8.30 -17.14
N TYR A 518 7.63 -9.16 -16.78
CA TYR A 518 6.99 -9.18 -15.47
C TYR A 518 7.12 -10.56 -14.81
N GLY A 519 7.39 -10.56 -13.51
CA GLY A 519 7.54 -11.76 -12.69
C GLY A 519 7.95 -11.41 -11.26
N THR A 520 8.00 -12.42 -10.38
CA THR A 520 8.39 -12.26 -8.97
C THR A 520 9.59 -13.12 -8.56
N PRO A 521 10.67 -13.20 -9.37
CA PRO A 521 11.77 -14.13 -9.09
C PRO A 521 12.45 -13.82 -7.76
N GLY A 522 12.41 -14.77 -6.84
CA GLY A 522 12.94 -14.70 -5.47
C GLY A 522 11.94 -14.21 -4.43
N LEU A 523 10.67 -13.95 -4.81
CA LEU A 523 9.63 -13.36 -3.97
C LEU A 523 8.35 -14.22 -3.94
N PRO A 524 7.42 -13.93 -3.00
CA PRO A 524 6.06 -14.46 -3.10
C PRO A 524 5.41 -14.08 -4.43
N ASN A 525 4.76 -15.07 -5.04
CA ASN A 525 4.04 -14.91 -6.28
C ASN A 525 2.99 -13.80 -6.20
N SER A 526 2.76 -13.13 -7.32
CA SER A 526 1.70 -12.13 -7.45
C SER A 526 0.35 -12.77 -7.09
N PRO A 527 -0.61 -11.98 -6.57
CA PRO A 527 -1.94 -12.52 -6.32
C PRO A 527 -2.56 -13.07 -7.60
N ASN A 528 -3.31 -14.17 -7.47
CA ASN A 528 -4.12 -14.68 -8.57
C ASN A 528 -5.21 -13.67 -8.91
N VAL A 529 -4.90 -12.86 -9.90
CA VAL A 529 -5.81 -11.89 -10.47
C VAL A 529 -5.95 -12.33 -11.93
N PRO A 530 -7.08 -12.94 -12.33
CA PRO A 530 -7.33 -13.22 -13.74
C PRO A 530 -7.07 -11.95 -14.54
N LEU A 531 -6.45 -12.03 -15.72
CA LEU A 531 -6.09 -10.83 -16.50
C LEU A 531 -7.29 -9.86 -16.69
N GLY A 532 -8.53 -10.39 -16.67
CA GLY A 532 -9.79 -9.65 -16.61
C GLY A 532 -9.99 -8.68 -15.44
N ARG A 533 -9.27 -8.85 -14.33
CA ARG A 533 -9.29 -8.01 -13.11
C ARG A 533 -8.11 -7.02 -13.04
N LEU A 534 -7.23 -6.93 -14.04
CA LEU A 534 -6.20 -5.89 -14.09
C LEU A 534 -6.77 -4.46 -14.24
N LEU A 535 -8.03 -4.37 -14.68
CA LEU A 535 -8.82 -3.14 -14.69
C LEU A 535 -9.74 -3.02 -13.47
N ASN A 536 -9.56 -3.86 -12.44
CA ASN A 536 -10.37 -3.76 -11.22
C ASN A 536 -10.12 -2.39 -10.57
N GLY A 537 -11.20 -1.67 -10.26
CA GLY A 537 -11.15 -0.29 -9.82
C GLY A 537 -10.98 0.74 -10.94
N VAL A 538 -10.94 0.34 -12.22
CA VAL A 538 -11.13 1.28 -13.33
C VAL A 538 -12.61 1.33 -13.69
N ILE A 539 -13.17 2.53 -13.70
CA ILE A 539 -14.56 2.77 -14.06
C ILE A 539 -14.67 3.80 -15.17
N ILE A 540 -15.74 3.74 -15.95
CA ILE A 540 -16.15 4.82 -16.85
C ILE A 540 -16.72 5.93 -15.97
N ASN A 541 -16.02 7.06 -15.89
CA ASN A 541 -16.37 8.18 -15.01
C ASN A 541 -17.29 9.21 -15.69
N GLU A 542 -16.93 9.59 -16.92
CA GLU A 542 -17.68 10.52 -17.75
C GLU A 542 -17.73 10.03 -19.19
N ALA A 543 -18.82 10.36 -19.88
CA ALA A 543 -18.92 10.18 -21.33
C ALA A 543 -19.75 11.30 -21.94
N CYS A 544 -19.34 11.79 -23.10
CA CYS A 544 -20.02 12.87 -23.79
C CYS A 544 -20.09 12.62 -25.31
N GLU A 545 -21.29 12.77 -25.88
CA GLU A 545 -21.61 12.60 -27.30
C GLU A 545 -21.80 13.97 -27.98
N ASP A 546 -21.16 14.16 -29.13
CA ASP A 546 -21.12 15.40 -29.89
C ASP A 546 -22.51 15.85 -30.37
N ASN A 547 -23.07 16.80 -29.62
CA ASN A 547 -24.08 17.70 -30.13
C ASN A 547 -23.76 19.14 -29.67
N ALA A 548 -22.53 19.61 -29.99
CA ALA A 548 -22.04 20.98 -29.74
C ALA A 548 -21.89 21.41 -28.27
N THR A 549 -21.85 20.45 -27.35
CA THR A 549 -21.96 20.72 -25.91
C THR A 549 -20.77 20.21 -25.08
N CYS A 550 -20.05 19.17 -25.48
CA CYS A 550 -18.87 18.67 -24.75
C CYS A 550 -17.72 19.70 -24.66
N ALA A 551 -16.98 19.69 -23.54
CA ALA A 551 -15.77 20.45 -23.32
C ALA A 551 -14.74 20.09 -24.39
N GLY A 552 -14.34 21.09 -25.20
CA GLY A 552 -13.43 20.88 -26.32
C GLY A 552 -14.10 20.51 -27.65
N GLY A 553 -15.43 20.33 -27.69
CA GLY A 553 -16.19 20.16 -28.93
C GLY A 553 -15.95 18.83 -29.66
N SER A 554 -15.67 17.75 -28.93
CA SER A 554 -15.50 16.40 -29.48
C SER A 554 -16.03 15.34 -28.50
N ASP A 555 -16.38 14.17 -29.04
CA ASP A 555 -16.71 12.98 -28.27
C ASP A 555 -15.57 12.60 -27.33
N TYR A 556 -15.90 12.28 -26.07
CA TYR A 556 -14.91 11.75 -25.14
C TYR A 556 -15.47 10.70 -24.18
N VAL A 557 -14.56 9.86 -23.71
CA VAL A 557 -14.77 8.92 -22.60
C VAL A 557 -13.67 9.18 -21.58
N GLU A 558 -14.06 9.39 -20.33
CA GLU A 558 -13.12 9.49 -19.22
C GLU A 558 -13.18 8.23 -18.37
N LEU A 559 -12.00 7.70 -18.05
CA LEU A 559 -11.83 6.62 -17.09
C LEU A 559 -11.29 7.18 -15.78
N TYR A 560 -11.78 6.64 -14.66
CA TYR A 560 -11.26 6.92 -13.32
C TYR A 560 -10.69 5.65 -12.70
N ASN A 561 -9.51 5.78 -12.10
CA ASN A 561 -8.85 4.72 -11.35
C ASN A 561 -9.13 4.90 -9.85
N THR A 562 -10.01 4.08 -9.28
CA THR A 562 -10.35 4.07 -7.85
C THR A 562 -9.26 3.46 -6.97
N ASN A 563 -8.17 2.96 -7.54
CA ASN A 563 -7.08 2.35 -6.78
C ASN A 563 -6.04 3.38 -6.36
N ASN A 564 -5.24 3.02 -5.36
CA ASN A 564 -4.10 3.79 -4.88
C ASN A 564 -2.78 3.47 -5.61
N TYR A 565 -2.84 2.85 -6.79
CA TYR A 565 -1.70 2.56 -7.66
C TYR A 565 -2.06 2.83 -9.12
N ASP A 566 -1.05 3.12 -9.95
CA ASP A 566 -1.21 3.41 -11.38
C ASP A 566 -1.63 2.18 -12.18
N ILE A 567 -2.43 2.37 -13.23
CA ILE A 567 -2.90 1.29 -14.12
C ILE A 567 -2.48 1.58 -15.57
N ASP A 568 -1.66 0.70 -16.14
CA ASP A 568 -1.34 0.70 -17.57
C ASP A 568 -2.43 -0.06 -18.36
N LEU A 569 -3.16 0.68 -19.19
CA LEU A 569 -4.29 0.16 -19.97
C LEU A 569 -3.86 -0.74 -21.12
N SER A 570 -2.67 -0.54 -21.69
CA SER A 570 -2.13 -1.43 -22.71
C SER A 570 -1.70 -2.77 -22.11
N ALA A 571 -1.03 -2.72 -20.95
CA ALA A 571 -0.66 -3.93 -20.21
C ALA A 571 -1.90 -4.70 -19.71
N ALA A 572 -2.97 -3.99 -19.36
CA ALA A 572 -4.25 -4.57 -18.96
C ALA A 572 -5.12 -5.03 -20.15
N ARG A 573 -4.65 -4.86 -21.40
CA ARG A 573 -5.39 -5.16 -22.64
C ARG A 573 -6.78 -4.51 -22.64
N ALA A 574 -6.88 -3.26 -22.25
CA ALA A 574 -8.14 -2.54 -22.13
C ALA A 574 -8.70 -2.18 -23.51
N TYR A 575 -10.01 -2.37 -23.68
CA TYR A 575 -10.77 -1.94 -24.86
C TYR A 575 -12.02 -1.19 -24.42
N LEU A 576 -12.37 -0.14 -25.17
CA LEU A 576 -13.72 0.39 -25.22
C LEU A 576 -14.46 -0.27 -26.37
N GLN A 577 -15.59 -0.89 -26.07
CA GLN A 577 -16.45 -1.50 -27.08
C GLN A 577 -17.82 -0.83 -27.07
N GLY A 578 -18.26 -0.38 -28.25
CA GLY A 578 -19.55 0.29 -28.44
C GLY A 578 -20.54 -0.59 -29.19
N ASP A 579 -21.83 -0.46 -28.88
CA ASP A 579 -22.92 -1.05 -29.65
C ASP A 579 -24.05 -0.03 -29.91
N THR A 580 -24.33 0.21 -31.20
CA THR A 580 -25.38 1.13 -31.68
C THR A 580 -26.81 0.69 -31.48
N SER A 581 -27.05 -0.51 -30.93
CA SER A 581 -28.40 -0.98 -30.62
C SER A 581 -28.59 -1.39 -29.16
N CYS A 582 -27.54 -1.33 -28.32
CA CYS A 582 -27.52 -1.95 -26.99
C CYS A 582 -27.98 -3.42 -26.97
N ASP A 583 -27.90 -4.09 -28.12
CA ASP A 583 -28.23 -5.50 -28.28
C ASP A 583 -26.93 -6.25 -28.52
N LEU A 584 -26.23 -6.52 -27.42
CA LEU A 584 -24.94 -7.20 -27.39
C LEU A 584 -25.01 -8.55 -28.14
N THR A 585 -26.20 -9.14 -28.35
CA THR A 585 -26.36 -10.39 -29.11
C THR A 585 -26.02 -10.26 -30.60
N ASN A 586 -26.06 -9.04 -31.17
CA ASN A 586 -25.67 -8.76 -32.56
C ASN A 586 -24.17 -8.49 -32.72
N GLY A 587 -23.42 -8.49 -31.61
CA GLY A 587 -22.01 -8.13 -31.54
C GLY A 587 -21.78 -6.62 -31.50
N VAL A 588 -20.61 -6.22 -31.01
CA VAL A 588 -20.22 -4.81 -30.89
C VAL A 588 -19.90 -4.17 -32.25
N THR A 589 -20.29 -2.92 -32.43
CA THR A 589 -20.11 -2.15 -33.67
C THR A 589 -18.80 -1.41 -33.74
N ASN A 590 -18.23 -1.02 -32.59
CA ASN A 590 -16.90 -0.40 -32.50
C ASN A 590 -16.05 -1.06 -31.40
N ARG A 591 -14.72 -1.13 -31.62
CA ARG A 591 -13.71 -1.61 -30.66
C ARG A 591 -12.46 -0.76 -30.77
N ASP A 592 -12.19 -0.01 -29.72
CA ASP A 592 -11.01 0.83 -29.62
C ASP A 592 -10.11 0.30 -28.50
N GLN A 593 -8.89 -0.07 -28.85
CA GLN A 593 -7.88 -0.46 -27.87
C GLN A 593 -7.39 0.77 -27.13
N LEU A 594 -7.36 0.70 -25.81
CA LEU A 594 -6.87 1.79 -24.98
C LEU A 594 -5.38 1.66 -24.74
N SER A 595 -4.75 2.81 -24.54
CA SER A 595 -3.34 2.91 -24.19
C SER A 595 -3.11 4.07 -23.23
N GLY A 596 -1.96 4.07 -22.58
CA GLY A 596 -1.61 5.03 -21.54
C GLY A 596 -1.80 4.49 -20.13
N THR A 597 -1.38 5.29 -19.16
CA THR A 597 -1.43 4.98 -17.73
C THR A 597 -2.43 5.89 -17.05
N ILE A 598 -3.35 5.33 -16.26
CA ILE A 598 -4.21 6.09 -15.35
C ILE A 598 -3.52 6.15 -13.98
N PRO A 599 -3.12 7.33 -13.47
CA PRO A 599 -2.52 7.43 -12.15
C PRO A 599 -3.44 6.89 -11.03
N ALA A 600 -2.86 6.53 -9.89
CA ALA A 600 -3.59 6.25 -8.65
C ALA A 600 -4.58 7.39 -8.32
N ASN A 601 -5.86 7.08 -8.08
CA ASN A 601 -6.94 8.06 -7.87
C ASN A 601 -7.00 9.13 -8.98
N GLY A 602 -6.53 8.80 -10.18
CA GLY A 602 -6.39 9.69 -11.32
C GLY A 602 -7.42 9.42 -12.41
N TYR A 603 -7.43 10.31 -13.39
CA TYR A 603 -8.35 10.31 -14.52
C TYR A 603 -7.57 10.20 -15.83
N LEU A 604 -8.16 9.55 -16.83
CA LEU A 604 -7.63 9.53 -18.19
C LEU A 604 -8.75 9.73 -19.19
N VAL A 605 -8.58 10.74 -20.05
CA VAL A 605 -9.56 11.17 -21.03
C VAL A 605 -9.16 10.67 -22.42
N PHE A 606 -10.07 9.95 -23.07
CA PHE A 606 -9.94 9.51 -24.45
C PHE A 606 -10.80 10.40 -25.35
N ASN A 607 -10.12 11.24 -26.15
CA ASN A 607 -10.74 12.04 -27.20
C ASN A 607 -10.44 11.39 -28.54
N ASN A 608 -11.46 11.14 -29.38
CA ASN A 608 -11.19 10.68 -30.73
C ASN A 608 -11.00 11.91 -31.63
N GLY A 609 -9.82 12.04 -32.24
CA GLY A 609 -9.43 13.18 -33.08
C GLY A 609 -10.21 13.31 -34.41
N GLY A 610 -11.54 13.24 -34.38
CA GLY A 610 -12.45 13.46 -35.51
C GLY A 610 -13.22 12.24 -36.03
N THR A 611 -13.11 11.07 -35.40
CA THR A 611 -13.99 9.90 -35.67
C THR A 611 -14.88 9.66 -34.47
N ASN A 612 -16.19 9.84 -34.59
CA ASN A 612 -17.09 9.77 -33.43
C ASN A 612 -16.98 8.41 -32.70
N PHE A 613 -16.68 8.42 -31.39
CA PHE A 613 -16.86 7.23 -30.52
C PHE A 613 -18.35 6.87 -30.46
N PHE A 614 -19.21 7.88 -30.60
CA PHE A 614 -20.65 7.79 -30.54
C PHE A 614 -21.25 8.12 -31.92
N THR A 615 -21.40 7.10 -32.78
CA THR A 615 -22.27 7.24 -33.97
C THR A 615 -23.61 6.59 -33.68
N ASN A 616 -24.46 7.24 -32.88
CA ASN A 616 -25.70 6.65 -32.37
C ASN A 616 -25.45 5.42 -31.47
N THR A 617 -24.36 5.43 -30.70
CA THR A 617 -23.97 4.31 -29.84
C THR A 617 -24.77 4.35 -28.54
N TYR A 618 -25.69 3.41 -28.35
CA TYR A 618 -26.53 3.40 -27.15
C TYR A 618 -25.83 2.76 -25.94
N CYS A 619 -24.78 1.94 -26.12
CA CYS A 619 -24.09 1.29 -25.00
C CYS A 619 -22.58 1.26 -25.21
N LEU A 620 -21.82 1.53 -24.15
CA LEU A 620 -20.36 1.50 -24.10
C LEU A 620 -19.92 0.57 -22.97
N ALA A 621 -18.99 -0.33 -23.27
CA ALA A 621 -18.40 -1.26 -22.33
C ALA A 621 -16.88 -1.07 -22.26
N LEU A 622 -16.34 -0.96 -21.05
CA LEU A 622 -14.92 -1.16 -20.79
C LEU A 622 -14.68 -2.66 -20.62
N THR A 623 -13.75 -3.22 -21.37
CA THR A 623 -13.43 -4.66 -21.34
C THR A 623 -11.95 -4.96 -21.28
N VAL A 624 -11.63 -6.16 -20.81
CA VAL A 624 -10.32 -6.78 -21.02
C VAL A 624 -10.35 -7.67 -22.27
N GLY A 625 -9.43 -7.41 -23.19
CA GLY A 625 -9.30 -8.11 -24.46
C GLY A 625 -10.29 -7.65 -25.53
N ASN A 626 -10.04 -8.07 -26.77
CA ASN A 626 -10.81 -7.66 -27.94
C ASN A 626 -11.97 -8.61 -28.28
N GLY A 627 -12.31 -9.57 -27.42
CA GLY A 627 -13.37 -10.54 -27.65
C GLY A 627 -14.73 -9.86 -27.80
N SER A 628 -15.57 -10.34 -28.72
CA SER A 628 -16.92 -9.77 -28.90
C SER A 628 -17.74 -9.96 -27.63
N ILE A 629 -18.26 -8.87 -27.09
CA ILE A 629 -19.26 -8.95 -26.02
C ILE A 629 -20.58 -9.39 -26.64
N VAL A 630 -21.13 -10.51 -26.14
CA VAL A 630 -22.43 -11.05 -26.59
C VAL A 630 -23.51 -11.00 -25.51
N SER A 631 -23.14 -10.60 -24.29
CA SER A 631 -24.01 -10.51 -23.11
C SER A 631 -23.43 -9.52 -22.10
N HIS A 632 -24.30 -8.85 -21.33
CA HIS A 632 -23.91 -7.98 -20.22
C HIS A 632 -23.28 -8.75 -19.04
N ALA A 633 -23.43 -10.08 -19.02
CA ALA A 633 -22.79 -10.96 -18.03
C ALA A 633 -21.43 -11.52 -18.51
N SER A 634 -20.89 -11.00 -19.63
CA SER A 634 -19.57 -11.43 -20.10
C SER A 634 -18.50 -11.16 -19.04
N PRO A 635 -17.67 -12.15 -18.67
CA PRO A 635 -16.67 -12.01 -17.61
C PRO A 635 -15.54 -11.02 -17.97
N ASN A 636 -15.48 -10.60 -19.23
CA ASN A 636 -14.49 -9.65 -19.73
C ASN A 636 -14.97 -8.19 -19.60
N ILE A 637 -16.22 -7.96 -19.18
CA ILE A 637 -16.74 -6.60 -18.92
C ILE A 637 -16.25 -6.15 -17.55
N VAL A 638 -15.60 -4.99 -17.54
CA VAL A 638 -15.11 -4.30 -16.36
C VAL A 638 -16.13 -3.28 -15.88
N ASP A 639 -16.63 -2.46 -16.81
CA ASP A 639 -17.65 -1.46 -16.55
C ASP A 639 -18.51 -1.21 -17.80
N PHE A 640 -19.71 -0.69 -17.60
CA PHE A 640 -20.71 -0.55 -18.65
C PHE A 640 -21.60 0.69 -18.43
N VAL A 641 -21.93 1.39 -19.51
CA VAL A 641 -22.85 2.54 -19.52
C VAL A 641 -23.78 2.48 -20.73
N SER A 642 -25.03 2.93 -20.56
CA SER A 642 -26.02 3.02 -21.63
C SER A 642 -26.65 4.41 -21.74
N PHE A 643 -26.90 4.87 -22.96
CA PHE A 643 -27.36 6.21 -23.33
C PHE A 643 -28.83 6.25 -23.81
N SER A 644 -29.59 5.14 -23.78
CA SER A 644 -31.04 5.16 -24.11
C SER A 644 -31.95 4.48 -23.10
N ALA A 645 -33.10 5.12 -22.85
CA ALA A 645 -34.16 4.61 -22.00
C ALA A 645 -35.00 3.47 -22.63
N GLY A 646 -34.76 3.13 -23.90
CA GLY A 646 -35.76 2.47 -24.75
C GLY A 646 -35.58 0.98 -25.07
N THR A 647 -34.43 0.36 -24.85
CA THR A 647 -34.21 -1.02 -25.33
C THR A 647 -34.43 -2.08 -24.23
N PRO A 648 -35.25 -3.15 -24.47
CA PRO A 648 -35.59 -4.16 -23.46
C PRO A 648 -34.43 -5.06 -22.98
N ALA A 649 -33.26 -5.02 -23.62
CA ALA A 649 -32.22 -6.03 -23.48
C ALA A 649 -31.23 -5.81 -22.31
N VAL A 650 -31.27 -4.65 -21.66
CA VAL A 650 -30.40 -4.30 -20.52
C VAL A 650 -31.24 -4.19 -19.24
N PRO A 651 -30.80 -4.75 -18.09
CA PRO A 651 -31.48 -4.62 -16.80
C PRO A 651 -31.81 -3.16 -16.45
N ALA A 652 -32.97 -2.91 -15.83
CA ALA A 652 -33.42 -1.55 -15.48
C ALA A 652 -32.41 -0.81 -14.56
N SER A 653 -31.67 -1.54 -13.74
CA SER A 653 -30.58 -1.01 -12.90
C SER A 653 -29.37 -0.51 -13.69
N HIS A 654 -29.35 -0.58 -15.02
CA HIS A 654 -28.24 -0.12 -15.87
C HIS A 654 -28.72 0.88 -16.94
N ARG A 655 -30.00 1.28 -16.86
CA ARG A 655 -30.61 2.25 -17.76
C ARG A 655 -30.50 3.63 -17.15
N THR A 656 -29.93 4.55 -17.91
CA THR A 656 -29.93 5.97 -17.59
C THR A 656 -30.65 6.70 -18.72
N THR A 657 -31.68 7.48 -18.38
CA THR A 657 -32.41 8.33 -19.33
C THR A 657 -31.50 9.52 -19.64
N MET A 658 -30.63 9.41 -20.65
CA MET A 658 -29.55 10.39 -20.86
C MET A 658 -29.76 11.25 -22.10
N THR A 659 -29.44 12.53 -21.96
CA THR A 659 -29.07 13.46 -23.03
C THR A 659 -27.54 13.47 -23.19
N ALA A 660 -26.99 14.20 -24.17
CA ALA A 660 -25.62 14.12 -24.71
C ALA A 660 -24.40 14.20 -23.74
N ARG A 661 -24.58 14.37 -22.42
CA ARG A 661 -23.47 14.40 -21.42
C ARG A 661 -23.82 13.62 -20.15
N THR A 662 -22.87 12.85 -19.63
CA THR A 662 -23.05 12.08 -18.40
C THR A 662 -21.79 12.01 -17.52
N SER A 663 -21.98 12.09 -16.19
CA SER A 663 -20.94 11.98 -15.17
C SER A 663 -21.44 11.17 -13.95
N ARG A 664 -20.54 10.43 -13.27
CA ARG A 664 -20.85 9.66 -12.05
C ARG A 664 -20.65 10.48 -10.76
N CYS A 665 -21.62 10.50 -9.84
CA CYS A 665 -21.49 11.07 -8.49
C CYS A 665 -21.98 10.05 -7.45
N PRO A 666 -21.23 9.68 -6.39
CA PRO A 666 -19.85 10.01 -5.99
C PRO A 666 -18.82 9.20 -6.81
N ASN A 667 -17.51 9.44 -6.60
CA ASN A 667 -16.38 8.69 -7.18
C ASN A 667 -16.37 7.18 -6.81
N GLY A 668 -17.41 6.44 -7.21
CA GLY A 668 -17.48 4.99 -7.33
C GLY A 668 -17.58 4.19 -6.03
N THR A 669 -18.80 3.86 -5.58
CA THR A 669 -19.05 2.63 -4.82
C THR A 669 -19.80 1.62 -5.69
N GLY A 670 -19.13 1.11 -6.73
CA GLY A 670 -19.34 -0.22 -7.34
C GLY A 670 -20.72 -0.69 -7.82
N THR A 671 -21.82 0.06 -7.69
CA THR A 671 -23.14 -0.42 -8.10
C THR A 671 -23.54 0.15 -9.46
N PHE A 672 -23.64 -0.74 -10.43
CA PHE A 672 -24.19 -0.51 -11.75
C PHE A 672 -25.46 0.38 -11.67
N GLY A 673 -25.39 1.56 -12.32
CA GLY A 673 -26.50 2.45 -12.69
C GLY A 673 -27.12 3.39 -11.64
N ALA A 674 -26.74 3.36 -10.36
CA ALA A 674 -27.38 4.23 -9.35
C ALA A 674 -26.79 5.66 -9.24
N ASN A 675 -25.66 5.95 -9.89
CA ASN A 675 -24.84 7.14 -9.59
C ASN A 675 -24.66 8.11 -10.78
N TRP A 676 -25.38 7.94 -11.88
CA TRP A 676 -25.23 8.81 -13.06
C TRP A 676 -26.16 10.01 -13.00
N ILE A 677 -25.62 11.22 -13.12
CA ILE A 677 -26.41 12.46 -13.18
C ILE A 677 -26.39 13.00 -14.63
N ALA A 678 -27.57 13.22 -15.21
CA ALA A 678 -27.73 13.81 -16.54
C ALA A 678 -27.55 15.35 -16.52
N GLU A 679 -27.10 15.93 -17.64
CA GLU A 679 -27.11 17.38 -17.93
C GLU A 679 -26.21 18.30 -17.09
N ARG A 680 -25.01 17.84 -16.70
CA ARG A 680 -24.04 18.71 -16.02
C ARG A 680 -22.90 19.20 -16.91
N PRO A 681 -22.26 20.34 -16.57
CA PRO A 681 -20.98 20.74 -17.15
C PRO A 681 -19.97 19.62 -16.89
N ASP A 682 -19.29 19.22 -17.95
CA ASP A 682 -18.21 18.24 -17.93
C ASP A 682 -16.99 18.78 -17.17
N SER A 683 -16.31 17.87 -16.47
CA SER A 683 -15.15 18.14 -15.62
C SER A 683 -13.92 17.38 -16.08
N SER A 684 -13.77 17.21 -17.41
CA SER A 684 -12.68 16.48 -18.05
C SER A 684 -11.32 16.69 -17.39
N GLY A 685 -10.72 15.60 -16.90
CA GLY A 685 -9.43 15.54 -16.22
C GLY A 685 -9.47 15.93 -14.74
N SER A 686 -10.64 16.05 -14.12
CA SER A 686 -10.79 16.49 -12.72
C SER A 686 -11.96 15.79 -12.02
N ALA A 687 -12.05 15.95 -10.70
CA ALA A 687 -13.16 15.40 -9.93
C ALA A 687 -14.51 16.01 -10.39
N ASN A 688 -15.53 15.15 -10.48
CA ASN A 688 -16.85 15.57 -10.91
C ASN A 688 -17.40 16.64 -9.96
N ASN A 689 -18.03 17.69 -10.50
CA ASN A 689 -18.71 18.76 -9.74
C ASN A 689 -20.00 18.25 -9.09
N CYS A 690 -19.89 17.21 -8.27
CA CYS A 690 -20.98 16.65 -7.49
C CYS A 690 -21.38 17.66 -6.41
N PRO A 691 -22.69 17.84 -6.12
CA PRO A 691 -23.07 18.55 -4.92
C PRO A 691 -22.49 17.77 -3.74
N ALA A 692 -22.01 18.45 -2.70
CA ALA A 692 -21.71 17.78 -1.44
C ALA A 692 -22.94 16.94 -1.06
N ALA A 693 -22.74 15.68 -0.67
CA ALA A 693 -23.84 14.81 -0.24
C ALA A 693 -24.70 15.58 0.75
N GLN A 694 -26.01 15.72 0.51
CA GLN A 694 -26.87 16.41 1.45
C GLN A 694 -26.97 15.58 2.72
N ALA A 695 -26.99 16.25 3.88
CA ALA A 695 -27.23 15.54 5.13
C ALA A 695 -28.65 14.95 5.15
N GLN A 696 -28.87 13.91 5.96
CA GLN A 696 -30.20 13.53 6.41
C GLN A 696 -30.27 13.82 7.90
N VAL A 697 -31.36 14.46 8.33
CA VAL A 697 -31.59 14.80 9.73
C VAL A 697 -32.99 14.42 10.13
N VAL A 698 -33.19 14.21 11.42
CA VAL A 698 -34.50 14.02 12.01
C VAL A 698 -34.68 14.93 13.23
N ILE A 699 -35.89 15.44 13.45
CA ILE A 699 -36.25 16.15 14.68
C ILE A 699 -36.35 15.13 15.81
N SER A 700 -35.44 15.19 16.77
CA SER A 700 -35.35 14.23 17.88
C SER A 700 -36.04 14.72 19.15
N GLU A 701 -35.99 16.02 19.43
CA GLU A 701 -36.52 16.61 20.65
C GLU A 701 -37.07 18.02 20.39
N VAL A 702 -38.20 18.36 21.01
CA VAL A 702 -38.77 19.72 20.96
C VAL A 702 -39.26 20.10 22.34
N ALA A 703 -38.97 21.34 22.76
CA ALA A 703 -39.50 21.93 23.98
C ALA A 703 -39.95 23.37 23.71
N ALA A 704 -41.14 23.72 24.19
CA ALA A 704 -41.60 25.10 24.20
C ALA A 704 -41.91 25.57 25.62
N ASN A 705 -41.75 26.87 25.81
CA ASN A 705 -41.92 27.66 27.00
C ASN A 705 -41.18 27.08 28.21
N ASN A 706 -39.87 26.90 28.06
CA ASN A 706 -39.07 26.33 29.12
C ASN A 706 -38.65 27.40 30.14
N ASN A 707 -39.41 27.57 31.22
CA ASN A 707 -39.01 28.39 32.38
C ASN A 707 -37.87 27.71 33.20
N CYS A 708 -36.75 27.35 32.56
CA CYS A 708 -35.60 26.68 33.18
C CYS A 708 -34.80 27.58 34.15
N SER A 709 -35.10 28.88 34.21
CA SER A 709 -34.44 29.80 35.13
C SER A 709 -35.42 30.84 35.66
N PRO A 710 -35.40 31.17 36.97
CA PRO A 710 -36.17 32.28 37.51
C PRO A 710 -35.72 33.66 36.98
N ASP A 711 -34.60 33.74 36.24
CA ASP A 711 -33.97 34.99 35.82
C ASP A 711 -33.81 35.17 34.27
N THR A 712 -34.26 34.23 33.44
CA THR A 712 -34.30 34.39 31.96
C THR A 712 -35.65 34.00 31.39
N GLU A 713 -36.10 34.75 30.39
CA GLU A 713 -37.32 34.50 29.60
C GLU A 713 -37.23 33.08 29.02
N GLY A 714 -38.33 32.32 29.01
CA GLY A 714 -38.29 30.89 28.66
C GLY A 714 -37.70 30.68 27.27
N GLU A 715 -36.68 29.82 27.17
CA GLU A 715 -36.04 29.46 25.90
C GLU A 715 -36.74 28.25 25.31
N ASP A 716 -37.08 28.34 24.04
CA ASP A 716 -37.63 27.21 23.33
C ASP A 716 -36.55 26.53 22.50
N PHE A 717 -36.61 25.21 22.29
CA PHE A 717 -35.63 24.55 21.43
C PHE A 717 -36.17 23.43 20.54
N ILE A 718 -35.46 23.23 19.43
CA ILE A 718 -35.61 22.10 18.50
C ILE A 718 -34.25 21.38 18.41
N GLU A 719 -34.21 20.10 18.73
CA GLU A 719 -33.05 19.23 18.52
C GLU A 719 -33.21 18.44 17.22
N LEU A 720 -32.17 18.45 16.40
CA LEU A 720 -32.02 17.65 15.20
C LEU A 720 -30.90 16.63 15.39
N VAL A 721 -31.13 15.38 14.99
CA VAL A 721 -30.10 14.33 14.93
C VAL A 721 -29.78 14.05 13.47
N VAL A 722 -28.50 14.09 13.13
CA VAL A 722 -28.01 13.81 11.78
C VAL A 722 -27.96 12.29 11.58
N THR A 723 -28.87 11.74 10.78
CA THR A 723 -28.91 10.30 10.46
C THR A 723 -27.97 9.93 9.32
N GLN A 724 -27.60 10.90 8.47
CA GLN A 724 -26.57 10.77 7.44
C GLN A 724 -25.78 12.08 7.31
N GLY A 725 -24.45 12.03 7.43
CA GLY A 725 -23.59 13.20 7.29
C GLY A 725 -23.60 13.79 5.88
N GLY A 726 -23.39 15.10 5.77
CA GLY A 726 -23.47 15.83 4.52
C GLY A 726 -23.52 17.34 4.71
N SER A 727 -23.73 18.08 3.62
CA SER A 727 -23.98 19.52 3.65
C SER A 727 -25.43 19.80 4.04
N MET A 728 -25.60 20.74 4.97
CA MET A 728 -26.87 21.37 5.33
C MET A 728 -26.92 22.82 4.84
N ALA A 729 -26.11 23.17 3.85
CA ALA A 729 -26.05 24.51 3.31
C ALA A 729 -27.42 25.01 2.83
N SER A 730 -27.83 26.19 3.30
CA SER A 730 -29.13 26.80 2.97
C SER A 730 -30.35 25.99 3.37
N TRP A 731 -30.20 25.02 4.27
CA TRP A 731 -31.35 24.36 4.91
C TRP A 731 -32.09 25.37 5.77
N GLU A 732 -33.39 25.15 5.95
CA GLU A 732 -34.25 26.04 6.72
C GLU A 732 -35.06 25.28 7.76
N VAL A 733 -35.25 25.88 8.94
CA VAL A 733 -36.21 25.43 9.95
C VAL A 733 -37.35 26.43 9.99
N ARG A 734 -38.60 25.95 9.90
CA ARG A 734 -39.81 26.78 9.77
C ARG A 734 -40.96 26.29 10.64
N GLU A 735 -41.83 27.20 11.05
CA GLU A 735 -43.06 26.93 11.84
C GLU A 735 -44.29 26.62 10.95
N HIS A 736 -44.13 26.64 9.62
CA HIS A 736 -45.18 26.25 8.67
C HIS A 736 -44.58 25.60 7.41
N ALA A 737 -45.34 24.69 6.78
CA ALA A 737 -44.90 23.92 5.61
C ALA A 737 -44.70 24.80 4.35
N SER A 738 -45.47 25.88 4.21
CA SER A 738 -45.36 26.75 3.04
C SER A 738 -44.15 27.68 3.11
N ALA A 739 -43.64 28.13 1.96
CA ALA A 739 -42.58 29.15 1.88
C ALA A 739 -43.00 30.50 2.53
N ALA A 740 -44.27 30.67 2.88
CA ALA A 740 -44.83 31.81 3.59
C ALA A 740 -44.82 31.64 5.13
N GLY A 741 -44.38 30.49 5.65
CA GLY A 741 -44.22 30.25 7.07
C GLY A 741 -43.14 31.10 7.74
N THR A 742 -43.29 31.34 9.04
CA THR A 742 -42.26 31.96 9.87
C THR A 742 -40.96 31.16 9.74
N LEU A 743 -39.92 31.82 9.20
CA LEU A 743 -38.57 31.27 9.13
C LEU A 743 -37.95 31.37 10.51
N LEU A 744 -37.57 30.23 11.07
CA LEU A 744 -36.92 30.15 12.37
C LEU A 744 -35.42 30.22 12.21
N TYR A 745 -34.84 29.50 11.25
CA TYR A 745 -33.40 29.53 11.00
C TYR A 745 -33.05 29.15 9.57
N THR A 746 -31.94 29.70 9.06
CA THR A 746 -31.31 29.26 7.80
C THR A 746 -29.85 28.90 8.09
N PHE A 747 -29.46 27.68 7.75
CA PHE A 747 -28.09 27.21 7.91
C PHE A 747 -27.13 27.84 6.89
N ASP A 748 -25.94 28.21 7.36
CA ASP A 748 -24.93 28.87 6.54
C ASP A 748 -24.54 28.06 5.30
N SER A 749 -24.13 28.75 4.23
CA SER A 749 -23.82 28.13 2.93
C SER A 749 -22.68 27.10 2.96
N ASN A 750 -21.93 27.04 4.06
CA ASN A 750 -20.81 26.13 4.27
C ASN A 750 -21.06 25.16 5.44
N PHE A 751 -22.28 25.11 5.99
CA PHE A 751 -22.60 24.28 7.14
C PHE A 751 -22.65 22.79 6.75
N SER A 752 -21.78 21.98 7.34
CA SER A 752 -21.63 20.55 7.06
C SER A 752 -21.58 19.74 8.35
N VAL A 753 -22.24 18.60 8.35
CA VAL A 753 -22.42 17.76 9.54
C VAL A 753 -22.06 16.31 9.27
N THR A 754 -21.74 15.59 10.33
CA THR A 754 -21.37 14.16 10.31
C THR A 754 -22.52 13.30 10.84
N THR A 755 -22.61 12.04 10.40
CA THR A 755 -23.61 11.11 10.95
C THR A 755 -23.49 11.02 12.46
N GLY A 756 -24.59 11.30 13.15
CA GLY A 756 -24.72 11.25 14.59
C GLY A 756 -24.48 12.59 15.30
N ASP A 757 -24.09 13.65 14.57
CA ASP A 757 -24.09 15.01 15.11
C ASP A 757 -25.49 15.41 15.58
N ILE A 758 -25.53 16.29 16.58
CA ILE A 758 -26.75 16.82 17.18
C ILE A 758 -26.75 18.33 16.97
N ILE A 759 -27.85 18.90 16.51
CA ILE A 759 -28.00 20.34 16.31
C ILE A 759 -29.16 20.81 17.18
N VAL A 760 -28.91 21.74 18.09
CA VAL A 760 -29.91 22.33 18.96
C VAL A 760 -30.15 23.77 18.51
N LEU A 761 -31.36 24.04 18.02
CA LEU A 761 -31.82 25.39 17.73
C LEU A 761 -32.52 25.95 18.97
N HIS A 762 -31.95 26.99 19.58
CA HIS A 762 -32.52 27.77 20.67
C HIS A 762 -33.22 29.00 20.10
N ALA A 763 -34.50 29.18 20.41
CA ALA A 763 -35.29 30.35 20.06
C ALA A 763 -35.52 31.20 21.32
N ASP A 764 -34.94 32.40 21.35
CA ASP A 764 -35.01 33.35 22.47
C ASP A 764 -35.64 34.69 22.02
N ALA A 765 -36.54 35.22 22.85
CA ALA A 765 -37.17 36.52 22.67
C ALA A 765 -36.19 37.71 22.69
N ALA A 766 -34.99 37.57 23.28
CA ALA A 766 -34.02 38.66 23.46
C ALA A 766 -33.10 38.92 22.25
N GLY A 767 -33.17 38.10 21.20
CA GLY A 767 -32.59 38.43 19.89
C GLY A 767 -31.08 38.21 19.75
N ILE A 768 -30.53 37.17 20.36
CA ILE A 768 -29.12 36.78 20.17
C ILE A 768 -28.97 36.18 18.76
N THR A 769 -28.51 36.97 17.78
CA THR A 769 -28.26 36.50 16.41
C THR A 769 -26.80 36.05 16.23
N GLY A 770 -26.56 34.77 16.01
CA GLY A 770 -25.27 34.23 15.55
C GLY A 770 -25.06 32.74 15.84
N GLU A 771 -24.34 32.04 14.95
CA GLU A 771 -23.78 30.71 15.22
C GLU A 771 -22.70 30.85 16.30
N VAL A 772 -22.97 30.40 17.51
CA VAL A 772 -21.97 30.38 18.58
C VAL A 772 -21.74 28.94 18.97
N ASN A 773 -20.59 28.41 18.57
CA ASN A 773 -20.06 27.19 19.18
C ASN A 773 -19.62 27.58 20.60
N GLU A 774 -20.41 27.28 21.63
CA GLU A 774 -20.09 27.68 23.02
C GLU A 774 -18.81 27.02 23.56
N ASP A 775 -18.22 26.05 22.84
CA ASP A 775 -16.92 25.45 23.18
C ASP A 775 -15.71 26.12 22.48
N ALA A 776 -15.89 27.20 21.73
CA ALA A 776 -14.80 27.90 21.05
C ALA A 776 -14.59 29.32 21.56
N GLY A 777 -13.57 29.50 22.39
CA GLY A 777 -12.96 30.82 22.59
C GLY A 777 -12.44 31.39 21.27
N GLY A 778 -13.27 32.19 20.60
CA GLY A 778 -12.92 33.23 19.63
C GLY A 778 -12.07 32.83 18.43
N ASN A 779 -12.69 32.28 17.37
CA ASN A 779 -12.51 32.69 15.98
C ASN A 779 -13.39 31.85 15.03
N ASN A 780 -14.14 32.54 14.16
CA ASN A 780 -14.94 31.95 13.09
C ASN A 780 -14.03 31.24 12.07
N SER A 781 -13.82 29.93 12.22
CA SER A 781 -13.43 29.03 11.14
C SER A 781 -13.62 27.58 11.59
N ALA A 782 -14.47 26.85 10.87
CA ALA A 782 -14.67 25.40 11.03
C ALA A 782 -13.33 24.65 10.91
N SER A 783 -12.92 23.96 11.97
CA SER A 783 -11.85 22.96 11.95
C SER A 783 -11.99 22.01 13.15
N PRO A 784 -12.06 20.68 12.95
CA PRO A 784 -12.08 19.73 14.04
C PRO A 784 -10.63 19.36 14.40
N THR A 785 -10.00 20.08 15.33
CA THR A 785 -8.89 19.58 16.18
C THR A 785 -8.40 20.67 17.14
N GLY A 786 -8.49 20.42 18.45
CA GLY A 786 -7.75 21.23 19.45
C GLY A 786 -8.37 21.29 20.84
N THR A 787 -7.73 20.61 21.80
CA THR A 787 -8.06 20.43 23.22
C THR A 787 -7.87 21.67 24.11
N SER A 788 -8.85 21.96 25.00
CA SER A 788 -8.76 22.16 26.48
C SER A 788 -9.94 23.05 26.95
N CYS A 789 -10.87 22.60 27.81
CA CYS A 789 -10.68 22.42 29.25
C CYS A 789 -11.62 21.33 29.83
N ALA A 790 -11.15 20.69 30.90
CA ALA A 790 -11.74 19.50 31.48
C ALA A 790 -13.01 19.76 32.31
N GLY A 791 -14.05 18.96 32.03
CA GLY A 791 -15.19 18.72 32.89
C GLY A 791 -16.07 17.59 32.35
N ASN A 792 -15.62 16.33 32.45
CA ASN A 792 -16.37 15.09 32.21
C ASN A 792 -17.71 15.20 31.44
N ASN A 793 -17.66 15.35 30.12
CA ASN A 793 -18.79 15.02 29.25
C ASN A 793 -18.77 13.50 28.96
N PRO A 794 -19.79 12.71 29.34
CA PRO A 794 -19.79 11.26 29.21
C PRO A 794 -20.05 10.73 27.79
N PHE A 795 -20.21 11.58 26.77
CA PHE A 795 -20.47 11.14 25.40
C PHE A 795 -19.28 11.46 24.47
N GLY A 796 -18.57 10.41 24.04
CA GLY A 796 -17.50 10.53 23.06
C GLY A 796 -18.05 10.67 21.64
N THR A 797 -17.51 11.66 20.92
CA THR A 797 -17.27 11.71 19.46
C THR A 797 -18.35 12.10 18.45
N ASN A 798 -19.46 12.75 18.83
CA ASN A 798 -20.30 13.48 17.85
C ASN A 798 -20.46 14.95 18.28
N GLY A 799 -20.32 15.87 17.32
CA GLY A 799 -20.37 17.31 17.55
C GLY A 799 -21.80 17.75 17.83
N VAL A 800 -22.00 18.36 19.00
CA VAL A 800 -23.23 19.07 19.33
C VAL A 800 -23.08 20.51 18.80
N TRP A 801 -24.08 21.00 18.10
CA TRP A 801 -24.10 22.32 17.47
C TRP A 801 -25.23 23.15 18.08
N ASP A 802 -24.91 24.21 18.81
CA ASP A 802 -25.91 25.15 19.30
C ASP A 802 -26.10 26.31 18.33
N VAL A 803 -27.36 26.62 18.04
CA VAL A 803 -27.76 27.64 17.09
C VAL A 803 -28.80 28.53 17.75
N TYR A 804 -28.56 29.84 17.81
CA TYR A 804 -29.49 30.78 18.43
C TYR A 804 -30.26 31.58 17.37
N THR A 805 -31.58 31.65 17.54
CA THR A 805 -32.48 32.45 16.72
C THR A 805 -33.41 33.31 17.56
N THR A 806 -33.95 34.36 16.94
CA THR A 806 -34.87 35.29 17.60
C THR A 806 -36.28 34.70 17.57
N ASP A 807 -36.86 34.45 18.74
CA ASP A 807 -38.27 34.05 18.81
C ASP A 807 -39.18 35.26 18.60
N THR A 808 -40.13 35.13 17.67
CA THR A 808 -41.22 36.10 17.49
C THR A 808 -42.60 35.44 17.46
N GLY A 809 -42.69 34.12 17.68
CA GLY A 809 -43.84 33.34 17.24
C GLY A 809 -44.15 32.03 17.96
N TRP A 810 -43.22 31.42 18.71
CA TRP A 810 -43.54 30.16 19.39
C TRP A 810 -44.48 30.42 20.56
N THR A 811 -45.75 30.18 20.29
CA THR A 811 -46.81 30.33 21.28
C THR A 811 -47.09 28.97 21.90
N ALA A 812 -47.55 28.94 23.15
CA ALA A 812 -47.96 27.69 23.83
C ALA A 812 -49.26 27.07 23.25
N THR A 813 -49.54 27.31 21.97
CA THR A 813 -50.66 26.77 21.18
C THR A 813 -50.18 25.72 20.18
N ASP A 814 -51.07 25.20 19.33
CA ASP A 814 -50.72 24.15 18.36
C ASP A 814 -49.68 24.62 17.32
N ASN A 815 -48.54 23.91 17.21
CA ASN A 815 -47.41 24.28 16.34
C ASN A 815 -46.93 23.10 15.48
N CYS A 816 -46.37 23.39 14.30
CA CYS A 816 -45.72 22.42 13.42
C CYS A 816 -44.35 22.93 12.98
N PHE A 817 -43.31 22.13 13.13
CA PHE A 817 -41.96 22.46 12.69
C PHE A 817 -41.60 21.66 11.46
N PHE A 818 -40.92 22.30 10.51
CA PHE A 818 -40.47 21.69 9.27
C PHE A 818 -38.99 22.00 9.09
N VAL A 819 -38.20 20.96 8.83
CA VAL A 819 -36.83 21.09 8.36
C VAL A 819 -36.84 20.92 6.85
N ARG A 820 -36.35 21.90 6.11
CA ARG A 820 -36.28 21.87 4.64
C ARG A 820 -34.84 21.90 4.16
N ASN A 821 -34.53 21.12 3.13
CA ASN A 821 -33.22 21.17 2.50
C ASN A 821 -33.06 22.42 1.61
N GLY A 822 -31.85 22.65 1.10
CA GLY A 822 -31.57 23.78 0.19
C GLY A 822 -32.33 23.76 -1.15
N LEU A 823 -33.10 22.70 -1.43
CA LEU A 823 -34.01 22.58 -2.58
C LEU A 823 -35.48 22.85 -2.19
N SER A 824 -35.73 23.25 -0.94
CA SER A 824 -37.06 23.43 -0.34
C SER A 824 -37.89 22.14 -0.15
N GLU A 825 -37.27 20.97 -0.24
CA GLU A 825 -37.92 19.68 0.08
C GLU A 825 -37.96 19.49 1.60
N ILE A 826 -39.03 18.89 2.13
CA ILE A 826 -39.17 18.62 3.57
C ILE A 826 -38.31 17.41 3.94
N ALA A 827 -37.33 17.63 4.80
CA ALA A 827 -36.46 16.59 5.35
C ALA A 827 -37.07 15.87 6.56
N ASP A 828 -37.74 16.62 7.45
CA ASP A 828 -38.51 16.08 8.59
C ASP A 828 -39.54 17.13 9.06
N ALA A 829 -40.58 16.70 9.77
CA ALA A 829 -41.56 17.56 10.40
C ALA A 829 -42.01 17.05 11.79
N ALA A 830 -42.43 17.96 12.66
CA ALA A 830 -42.95 17.62 13.99
C ALA A 830 -44.11 18.56 14.36
N CYS A 831 -45.29 18.01 14.62
CA CYS A 831 -46.48 18.79 14.96
C CYS A 831 -47.04 18.42 16.34
N PHE A 832 -47.39 19.45 17.11
CA PHE A 832 -47.75 19.37 18.53
C PHE A 832 -49.03 20.15 18.82
N SER A 833 -49.80 19.71 19.82
CA SER A 833 -51.03 20.39 20.23
C SER A 833 -51.23 20.48 21.73
N ASN A 834 -51.70 21.65 22.21
CA ASN A 834 -52.08 21.90 23.62
C ASN A 834 -53.48 21.39 23.98
N ARG A 835 -54.22 20.83 23.02
CA ARG A 835 -55.59 20.31 23.20
C ARG A 835 -56.54 21.29 23.87
N ASP A 836 -56.33 22.60 23.68
CA ASP A 836 -57.15 23.63 24.32
C ASP A 836 -58.52 23.82 23.66
N GLY A 837 -58.74 23.20 22.50
CA GLY A 837 -59.99 23.27 21.76
C GLY A 837 -60.06 24.40 20.73
N ASP A 838 -58.93 25.11 20.49
CA ASP A 838 -58.79 26.16 19.47
C ASP A 838 -57.65 25.89 18.45
N ALA A 839 -57.70 24.79 17.67
CA ALA A 839 -56.86 24.70 16.46
C ALA A 839 -57.19 25.86 15.51
N THR A 840 -56.28 26.81 15.41
CA THR A 840 -56.47 27.98 14.56
C THR A 840 -56.70 27.55 13.10
N SER A 841 -57.47 28.32 12.33
CA SER A 841 -57.65 28.09 10.88
C SER A 841 -56.32 28.03 10.12
N THR A 842 -55.26 28.59 10.70
CA THR A 842 -53.88 28.54 10.22
C THR A 842 -53.32 27.12 10.30
N MET A 843 -53.52 26.39 11.40
CA MET A 843 -53.01 25.02 11.59
C MET A 843 -53.67 24.02 10.63
N MET A 844 -54.97 24.19 10.37
CA MET A 844 -55.70 23.46 9.32
C MET A 844 -55.11 23.69 7.92
N GLY A 845 -54.67 24.92 7.62
CA GLY A 845 -54.00 25.26 6.36
C GLY A 845 -52.63 24.60 6.25
N ILE A 846 -51.81 24.66 7.30
CA ILE A 846 -50.48 24.01 7.37
C ILE A 846 -50.58 22.52 7.11
N PHE A 847 -51.56 21.86 7.74
CA PHE A 847 -51.75 20.43 7.64
C PHE A 847 -52.20 20.00 6.24
N THR A 848 -52.98 20.86 5.57
CA THR A 848 -53.43 20.66 4.19
C THR A 848 -52.29 20.90 3.20
N ASP A 849 -51.48 21.95 3.40
CA ASP A 849 -50.29 22.24 2.60
C ASP A 849 -49.25 21.11 2.69
N TYR A 850 -49.03 20.56 3.90
CA TYR A 850 -48.17 19.39 4.12
C TYR A 850 -48.67 18.16 3.35
N TYR A 851 -50.00 17.95 3.31
CA TYR A 851 -50.61 16.84 2.59
C TYR A 851 -50.49 17.00 1.07
N ASP A 852 -50.65 18.21 0.55
CA ASP A 852 -50.59 18.50 -0.89
C ASP A 852 -49.15 18.40 -1.43
N ASP A 853 -48.14 18.92 -0.72
CA ASP A 853 -46.72 18.90 -1.15
C ASP A 853 -46.16 17.45 -1.22
N PHE A 854 -46.56 16.58 -0.28
CA PHE A 854 -46.19 15.15 -0.30
C PHE A 854 -46.94 14.33 -1.36
N SER A 855 -48.07 14.83 -1.88
CA SER A 855 -48.90 14.12 -2.87
C SER A 855 -48.48 14.35 -4.33
N LEU A 856 -47.64 15.37 -4.58
CA LEU A 856 -47.28 15.83 -5.92
C LEU A 856 -45.98 15.21 -6.49
N ASP A 857 -45.17 14.53 -5.66
CA ASP A 857 -43.89 13.94 -6.10
C ASP A 857 -43.95 12.41 -6.16
N ALA A 858 -44.62 11.88 -7.19
CA ALA A 858 -44.83 10.45 -7.40
C ALA A 858 -43.65 9.73 -8.09
N ASP A 859 -42.56 10.44 -8.42
CA ASP A 859 -41.45 9.92 -9.24
C ASP A 859 -40.12 9.74 -8.50
N THR A 860 -40.03 10.08 -7.20
CA THR A 860 -38.89 9.73 -6.34
C THR A 860 -39.28 8.63 -5.34
N ALA A 861 -38.32 7.77 -5.00
CA ALA A 861 -38.56 6.48 -4.36
C ALA A 861 -39.42 6.57 -3.07
N PRO A 862 -40.36 5.63 -2.84
CA PRO A 862 -41.45 5.83 -1.90
C PRO A 862 -40.97 5.76 -0.45
N ILE A 863 -41.07 6.87 0.27
CA ILE A 863 -41.47 6.79 1.68
C ILE A 863 -42.94 6.34 1.64
N THR A 864 -43.16 5.07 1.93
CA THR A 864 -44.45 4.42 1.76
C THR A 864 -45.53 5.11 2.61
N THR A 865 -46.53 5.69 1.92
CA THR A 865 -47.80 6.24 2.41
C THR A 865 -47.71 7.48 3.34
N PRO A 866 -48.31 8.64 2.98
CA PRO A 866 -48.48 9.73 3.93
C PRO A 866 -49.44 9.26 5.04
N GLN A 867 -48.91 8.95 6.23
CA GLN A 867 -49.67 8.26 7.28
C GLN A 867 -50.64 9.17 8.04
N TRP A 868 -50.61 10.48 7.80
CA TRP A 868 -51.64 11.42 8.25
C TRP A 868 -52.84 11.47 7.28
N ALA A 869 -53.21 10.33 6.69
CA ALA A 869 -54.27 10.23 5.70
C ALA A 869 -55.66 10.46 6.31
N VAL A 870 -56.03 11.73 6.52
CA VAL A 870 -57.40 12.15 6.80
C VAL A 870 -58.11 12.30 5.46
N THR A 871 -58.87 11.27 5.07
CA THR A 871 -59.56 11.26 3.77
C THR A 871 -60.74 12.25 3.67
N THR A 872 -61.16 12.87 4.77
CA THR A 872 -62.12 14.00 4.79
C THR A 872 -61.95 14.83 6.07
N LEU A 873 -61.53 16.09 5.96
CA LEU A 873 -61.63 17.07 7.04
C LEU A 873 -63.05 17.67 7.05
N PRO A 874 -63.86 17.52 8.12
CA PRO A 874 -65.13 18.21 8.28
C PRO A 874 -64.91 19.73 8.31
N ASN A 875 -65.41 20.42 7.29
CA ASN A 875 -65.33 21.88 7.18
C ASN A 875 -66.44 22.54 8.03
N ASP A 876 -66.49 22.23 9.34
CA ASP A 876 -67.59 22.62 10.23
C ASP A 876 -67.26 23.72 11.25
N GLY A 877 -66.02 24.21 11.28
CA GLY A 877 -65.60 25.28 12.21
C GLY A 877 -65.61 24.89 13.69
N THR A 878 -65.72 23.59 14.00
CA THR A 878 -65.71 23.02 15.35
C THR A 878 -64.84 21.76 15.49
N ASN A 879 -64.17 21.34 14.42
CA ASN A 879 -63.52 20.04 14.39
C ASN A 879 -62.06 20.10 14.81
N ASP A 880 -61.85 20.25 16.11
CA ASP A 880 -60.53 20.28 16.72
C ASP A 880 -60.08 18.90 17.25
N ALA A 881 -61.03 18.12 17.77
CA ALA A 881 -60.72 16.85 18.45
C ALA A 881 -60.09 15.77 17.57
N VAL A 882 -60.31 15.76 16.25
CA VAL A 882 -59.75 14.73 15.35
C VAL A 882 -58.29 15.00 15.03
N ILE A 883 -57.92 16.24 14.76
CA ILE A 883 -56.53 16.63 14.49
C ILE A 883 -55.73 16.59 15.79
N GLN A 884 -56.27 17.12 16.90
CA GLN A 884 -55.65 17.02 18.22
C GLN A 884 -55.45 15.59 18.72
N ALA A 885 -56.26 14.64 18.23
CA ALA A 885 -56.07 13.22 18.50
C ALA A 885 -54.90 12.62 17.70
N MET A 886 -54.58 13.19 16.53
CA MET A 886 -53.48 12.76 15.66
C MET A 886 -52.16 13.45 16.01
N LEU A 887 -52.22 14.67 16.55
CA LEU A 887 -51.07 15.42 17.05
C LEU A 887 -50.56 14.85 18.39
N VAL A 888 -49.28 15.06 18.66
CA VAL A 888 -48.70 14.72 19.96
C VAL A 888 -49.25 15.70 21.00
N ASP A 889 -49.82 15.15 22.08
CA ASP A 889 -50.41 15.91 23.17
C ASP A 889 -49.32 16.47 24.09
N TRP A 890 -49.15 17.79 24.09
CA TRP A 890 -48.23 18.47 25.01
C TRP A 890 -48.96 19.22 26.14
N SER A 891 -50.29 19.07 26.27
CA SER A 891 -51.10 19.79 27.28
C SER A 891 -50.69 19.53 28.72
N ALA A 892 -49.97 18.42 28.95
CA ALA A 892 -49.42 18.03 30.25
C ALA A 892 -48.00 18.53 30.52
N MET A 893 -47.38 19.28 29.59
CA MET A 893 -46.05 19.86 29.80
C MET A 893 -46.09 20.96 30.85
N ALA A 894 -45.35 20.77 31.94
CA ALA A 894 -45.18 21.78 32.97
C ALA A 894 -43.71 21.84 33.40
N GLY A 895 -42.98 22.87 32.97
CA GLY A 895 -41.62 23.23 33.39
C GLY A 895 -40.53 22.16 33.14
N GLU A 896 -39.46 22.51 32.41
CA GLU A 896 -38.29 21.64 32.12
C GLU A 896 -38.63 20.30 31.44
N GLN A 897 -39.75 20.25 30.72
CA GLN A 897 -40.21 19.06 30.02
C GLN A 897 -40.10 19.25 28.50
N SER A 898 -39.74 18.17 27.81
CA SER A 898 -39.63 18.10 26.36
C SER A 898 -40.32 16.86 25.83
N MET A 899 -40.65 16.91 24.53
CA MET A 899 -41.13 15.77 23.76
C MET A 899 -39.96 15.17 23.02
N LYS A 900 -39.77 13.85 23.18
CA LYS A 900 -38.66 13.13 22.57
C LYS A 900 -39.16 12.04 21.65
N ARG A 901 -38.54 11.93 20.49
CA ARG A 901 -38.73 10.80 19.59
C ARG A 901 -38.07 9.55 20.19
N SER A 902 -38.75 8.41 20.10
CA SER A 902 -38.37 7.13 20.72
C SER A 902 -37.30 6.36 19.94
N GLY A 903 -36.89 6.85 18.77
CA GLY A 903 -35.85 6.29 17.91
C GLY A 903 -35.48 7.22 16.75
N THR A 904 -34.50 6.81 15.94
CA THR A 904 -33.97 7.58 14.80
C THR A 904 -34.70 7.30 13.48
N THR A 905 -35.68 6.39 13.48
CA THR A 905 -36.52 6.11 12.32
C THR A 905 -37.72 7.04 12.35
N ASP A 906 -37.81 7.93 11.38
CA ASP A 906 -38.95 8.83 11.24
C ASP A 906 -40.14 8.10 10.61
N THR A 907 -41.21 7.87 11.37
CA THR A 907 -42.51 7.44 10.81
C THR A 907 -43.55 8.57 10.86
N ASN A 908 -43.16 9.75 11.35
CA ASN A 908 -44.03 10.89 11.62
C ASN A 908 -45.30 10.53 12.41
N ALA A 909 -45.29 9.43 13.15
CA ALA A 909 -46.46 8.93 13.86
C ALA A 909 -46.50 9.49 15.29
N GLN A 910 -47.70 9.72 15.82
CA GLN A 910 -47.87 10.06 17.25
C GLN A 910 -47.17 9.04 18.17
N GLY A 911 -47.12 7.77 17.75
CA GLY A 911 -46.45 6.69 18.48
C GLY A 911 -44.92 6.77 18.50
N ASP A 912 -44.31 7.60 17.64
CA ASP A 912 -42.86 7.83 17.64
C ASP A 912 -42.44 8.74 18.79
N TRP A 913 -43.37 9.54 19.33
CA TRP A 913 -43.09 10.52 20.37
C TRP A 913 -43.48 9.98 21.75
N THR A 914 -42.56 10.15 22.69
CA THR A 914 -42.83 9.87 24.10
C THR A 914 -43.33 11.14 24.79
N GLY A 915 -44.32 10.95 25.68
CA GLY A 915 -44.91 12.05 26.46
C GLY A 915 -43.89 12.76 27.37
N PRO A 916 -44.32 13.80 28.10
CA PRO A 916 -43.43 14.74 28.78
C PRO A 916 -42.36 14.02 29.60
N SER A 917 -41.10 14.16 29.18
CA SER A 917 -39.95 13.60 29.86
C SER A 917 -39.11 14.74 30.43
N ALA A 918 -38.37 14.47 31.50
CA ALA A 918 -37.38 15.45 31.97
C ALA A 918 -36.41 15.73 30.81
N GLN A 919 -36.13 17.00 30.57
CA GLN A 919 -35.13 17.41 29.57
C GLN A 919 -33.85 16.62 29.71
N THR A 920 -33.25 16.28 28.58
CA THR A 920 -31.96 15.60 28.57
C THR A 920 -30.95 16.55 29.20
N ARG A 921 -30.59 16.34 30.48
CA ARG A 921 -29.70 17.23 31.28
C ARG A 921 -28.26 17.39 30.75
N GLY A 922 -28.00 17.03 29.50
CA GLY A 922 -26.71 17.13 28.82
C GLY A 922 -26.66 18.16 27.69
N SER A 923 -27.69 18.99 27.51
CA SER A 923 -27.80 20.04 26.47
C SER A 923 -27.81 21.47 27.04
N HIS A 924 -27.21 21.68 28.22
CA HIS A 924 -26.91 23.00 28.78
C HIS A 924 -25.42 23.09 29.12
#